data_AF-A0A3D3RJE2-F1
#
_entry.id   AF-A0A3D3RJE2-F1
#
_cell.length_a   1.000
_cell.length_b   1.000
_cell.length_c   1.000
_cell.angle_alpha   90.00
_cell.angle_beta   90.00
_cell.angle_gamma   90.00
#
_symmetry.space_group_name_H-M   'P 1'
#
loop_
_entity.id
_entity.type
_entity.pdbx_description
1 polymer ?
#
loop_
_entity_poly.entity_id
_entity_poly.type
_entity_poly.pdbx_seq_one_letter_code
_entity_poly.pdbx_strand_id
1 'polypeptide(L)'
;MNIKLTISILLSDRLNTIEKCLESIVPLLQQIPSELILTVTGKDPRVKQLAKQYTDHIIDYTWINDFSHARNQGLMEANGEWFMYIDDDEWFEDVTPIIDFFNSNEYKKYNGATYRVKNYLDWEGKGYYDSLSTRLVKRREDLMFIGEVHEQYNCLFTPIKEIDTFVHHYGYVNKKRGIGSEKVSRNLPLLLDMRKNEPNDQNVIVQIIQEYANLKDLEKIEKYCRIGLELKDEYHKDQNDGWIYSILSRVLFLKYGVNYAIQVAKEGIEIGRLNEAGKMQLYEILTRFYMLMKEYNNAIDAIENYLSYYDQFKKNRKLCHEQTKGLMVVDEIMRKKEEICFLGVQAALQIKDKEKVQSYLKEFPWNTPSMLYSYYNDISNLFEDVSKEQKEMLENCLVEINSDDEFILLHKMLYAHKKDRREDVVVYYNKLKDSENIRVILNLVWLASIYQYDIKEVIQKLNIDKWKNLLDALIGLVEVEEYDSCLANMKQVLGEDNMYYKLLQIRLLEQEMLDQQMSGKELVERLNEYTQIVISYYEKFYKEEILEEDYRNILPAELAFSLYYVESKKEGCDQIEYLKKAKAIYPRMLVVIKRLMEYLLREYDRVHSSITPEFQQLGEQVKEQVRQMMQIGQYETALPIVSQLVQLMPNDLEVLRLKQNILLHM
;
A
#
# COMPACT_ATOMS: atom_id res chain seq x y z
N MET A 1 -51.49 22.93 -10.72
CA MET A 1 -50.77 21.64 -10.75
C MET A 1 -50.55 21.20 -9.31
N ASN A 2 -50.73 19.91 -8.99
CA ASN A 2 -50.35 19.42 -7.66
C ASN A 2 -48.83 19.19 -7.67
N ILE A 3 -48.06 20.04 -6.97
CA ILE A 3 -46.60 19.95 -6.93
C ILE A 3 -46.24 18.66 -6.18
N LYS A 4 -45.45 17.80 -6.83
CA LYS A 4 -45.03 16.52 -6.26
C LYS A 4 -43.81 16.64 -5.39
N LEU A 5 -42.83 17.44 -5.82
CA LEU A 5 -41.55 17.55 -5.14
C LEU A 5 -41.15 19.03 -4.98
N THR A 6 -40.90 19.45 -3.75
CA THR A 6 -40.12 20.67 -3.49
C THR A 6 -38.65 20.28 -3.37
N ILE A 7 -37.79 20.92 -4.15
CA ILE A 7 -36.34 20.84 -4.01
C ILE A 7 -35.87 22.13 -3.35
N SER A 8 -35.21 22.03 -2.20
CA SER A 8 -34.70 23.17 -1.44
C SER A 8 -33.19 23.08 -1.31
N ILE A 9 -32.48 24.17 -1.65
CA ILE A 9 -31.01 24.25 -1.56
C ILE A 9 -30.61 25.46 -0.75
N LEU A 10 -29.69 25.27 0.19
CA LEU A 10 -29.06 26.34 0.95
C LEU A 10 -27.77 26.76 0.24
N LEU A 11 -27.75 27.94 -0.37
CA LEU A 11 -26.62 28.43 -1.17
C LEU A 11 -25.63 29.25 -0.34
N SER A 12 -24.36 28.84 -0.38
CA SER A 12 -23.19 29.52 0.18
C SER A 12 -22.48 30.37 -0.89
N ASP A 13 -21.19 30.70 -0.68
CA ASP A 13 -20.35 31.45 -1.64
C ASP A 13 -19.51 30.55 -2.58
N ARG A 14 -19.87 29.26 -2.71
CA ARG A 14 -19.12 28.26 -3.49
C ARG A 14 -19.63 28.12 -4.93
N LEU A 15 -19.46 29.18 -5.73
CA LEU A 15 -20.06 29.29 -7.06
C LEU A 15 -19.88 28.04 -7.95
N ASN A 16 -18.67 27.48 -8.02
CA ASN A 16 -18.37 26.33 -8.88
C ASN A 16 -19.11 25.04 -8.49
N THR A 17 -19.37 24.83 -7.19
CA THR A 17 -20.10 23.63 -6.75
C THR A 17 -21.61 23.84 -6.84
N ILE A 18 -22.06 25.08 -6.59
CA ILE A 18 -23.46 25.49 -6.75
C ILE A 18 -23.93 25.25 -8.18
N GLU A 19 -23.14 25.65 -9.18
CA GLU A 19 -23.47 25.45 -10.59
C GLU A 19 -23.68 23.96 -10.92
N LYS A 20 -22.74 23.09 -10.53
CA LYS A 20 -22.88 21.63 -10.71
C LYS A 20 -24.09 21.05 -9.99
N CYS A 21 -24.33 21.49 -8.75
CA CYS A 21 -25.48 21.08 -7.96
C CYS A 21 -26.79 21.39 -8.70
N LEU A 22 -26.96 22.65 -9.11
CA LEU A 22 -28.14 23.13 -9.82
C LEU A 22 -28.32 22.45 -11.19
N GLU A 23 -27.24 22.28 -11.96
CA GLU A 23 -27.27 21.54 -13.24
C GLU A 23 -27.75 20.09 -13.05
N SER A 24 -27.27 19.40 -12.02
CA SER A 24 -27.59 17.98 -11.79
C SER A 24 -29.07 17.72 -11.46
N ILE A 25 -29.78 18.73 -10.93
CA ILE A 25 -31.21 18.60 -10.59
C ILE A 25 -32.14 19.07 -11.71
N VAL A 26 -31.64 19.70 -12.78
CA VAL A 26 -32.45 20.16 -13.92
C VAL A 26 -33.35 19.03 -14.48
N PRO A 27 -32.88 17.79 -14.67
CA PRO A 27 -33.75 16.74 -15.18
C PRO A 27 -34.91 16.38 -14.22
N LEU A 28 -34.74 16.54 -12.90
CA LEU A 28 -35.83 16.39 -11.93
C LEU A 28 -36.90 17.47 -12.12
N LEU A 29 -36.47 18.73 -12.28
CA LEU A 29 -37.37 19.87 -12.51
C LEU A 29 -38.16 19.74 -13.83
N GLN A 30 -37.56 19.11 -14.84
CA GLN A 30 -38.19 18.89 -16.14
C GLN A 30 -39.18 17.72 -16.15
N GLN A 31 -38.90 16.65 -15.41
CA GLN A 31 -39.62 15.37 -15.55
C GLN A 31 -40.57 15.05 -14.40
N ILE A 32 -40.42 15.70 -13.24
CA ILE A 32 -41.31 15.58 -12.10
C ILE A 32 -41.98 16.94 -11.89
N PRO A 33 -43.30 17.01 -11.62
CA PRO A 33 -43.95 18.27 -11.24
C PRO A 33 -43.33 18.84 -9.96
N SER A 34 -42.30 19.68 -10.11
CA SER A 34 -41.44 20.11 -9.01
C SER A 34 -41.34 21.62 -8.93
N GLU A 35 -41.02 22.13 -7.75
CA GLU A 35 -40.60 23.52 -7.55
C GLU A 35 -39.19 23.55 -6.95
N LEU A 36 -38.46 24.63 -7.22
CA LEU A 36 -37.11 24.87 -6.69
C LEU A 36 -37.13 26.11 -5.81
N ILE A 37 -36.68 25.95 -4.57
CA ILE A 37 -36.53 27.02 -3.57
C ILE A 37 -35.05 27.15 -3.23
N LEU A 38 -34.50 28.36 -3.40
CA LEU A 38 -33.09 28.64 -3.13
C LEU A 38 -32.98 29.63 -1.97
N THR A 39 -32.44 29.18 -0.84
CA THR A 39 -32.14 30.04 0.31
C THR A 39 -30.70 30.50 0.21
N VAL A 40 -30.48 31.77 -0.12
CA VAL A 40 -29.14 32.34 -0.28
C VAL A 40 -28.65 32.87 1.07
N THR A 41 -27.55 32.30 1.57
CA THR A 41 -26.81 32.78 2.75
C THR A 41 -25.48 33.45 2.41
N GLY A 42 -24.97 33.17 1.22
CA GLY A 42 -23.73 33.73 0.70
C GLY A 42 -23.80 35.25 0.49
N LYS A 43 -22.64 35.91 0.52
CA LYS A 43 -22.51 37.35 0.29
C LYS A 43 -22.08 37.70 -1.14
N ASP A 44 -21.66 36.71 -1.93
CA ASP A 44 -21.22 36.92 -3.31
C ASP A 44 -22.42 37.20 -4.24
N PRO A 45 -22.50 38.40 -4.86
CA PRO A 45 -23.60 38.75 -5.77
C PRO A 45 -23.77 37.78 -6.95
N ARG A 46 -22.69 37.09 -7.35
CA ARG A 46 -22.71 36.12 -8.46
C ARG A 46 -23.57 34.91 -8.14
N VAL A 47 -23.65 34.50 -6.87
CA VAL A 47 -24.50 33.38 -6.43
C VAL A 47 -25.96 33.71 -6.66
N LYS A 48 -26.40 34.92 -6.29
CA LYS A 48 -27.78 35.37 -6.52
C LYS A 48 -28.08 35.53 -8.01
N GLN A 49 -27.10 35.94 -8.81
CA GLN A 49 -27.25 36.01 -10.27
C GLN A 49 -27.41 34.62 -10.89
N LEU A 50 -26.62 33.64 -10.45
CA LEU A 50 -26.73 32.25 -10.89
C LEU A 50 -28.08 31.65 -10.48
N ALA A 51 -28.50 31.81 -9.21
CA ALA A 51 -29.77 31.32 -8.68
C ALA A 51 -30.99 31.77 -9.52
N LYS A 52 -31.01 33.04 -9.96
CA LYS A 52 -32.07 33.61 -10.80
C LYS A 52 -32.22 32.96 -12.17
N GLN A 53 -31.23 32.20 -12.63
CA GLN A 53 -31.32 31.47 -13.89
C GLN A 53 -32.17 30.20 -13.75
N TYR A 54 -32.35 29.69 -12.53
CA TYR A 54 -33.03 28.41 -12.26
C TYR A 54 -34.42 28.60 -11.63
N THR A 55 -34.64 29.64 -10.82
CA THR A 55 -35.94 29.91 -10.18
C THR A 55 -36.11 31.38 -9.81
N ASP A 56 -37.36 31.84 -9.78
CA ASP A 56 -37.73 33.13 -9.20
C ASP A 56 -37.94 33.04 -7.67
N HIS A 57 -38.07 31.83 -7.12
CA HIS A 57 -38.31 31.60 -5.71
C HIS A 57 -37.01 31.56 -4.91
N ILE A 58 -36.47 32.75 -4.66
CA ILE A 58 -35.19 32.95 -3.96
C ILE A 58 -35.45 33.65 -2.62
N ILE A 59 -35.06 33.00 -1.53
CA ILE A 59 -35.12 33.54 -0.18
C ILE A 59 -33.76 34.18 0.15
N ASP A 60 -33.76 35.51 0.31
CA ASP A 60 -32.58 36.24 0.78
C ASP A 60 -32.51 36.15 2.30
N TYR A 61 -31.62 35.31 2.82
CA TYR A 61 -31.59 34.97 4.23
C TYR A 61 -30.28 35.41 4.87
N THR A 62 -30.38 36.25 5.91
CA THR A 62 -29.22 36.67 6.69
C THR A 62 -28.77 35.52 7.58
N TRP A 63 -27.55 35.04 7.39
CA TRP A 63 -26.96 33.98 8.20
C TRP A 63 -26.88 34.38 9.69
N ILE A 64 -27.60 33.65 10.55
CA ILE A 64 -27.65 33.88 12.01
C ILE A 64 -26.91 32.81 12.84
N ASN A 65 -26.04 32.02 12.21
CA ASN A 65 -25.36 30.88 12.83
C ASN A 65 -26.29 29.71 13.24
N ASP A 66 -27.37 29.48 12.49
CA ASP A 66 -28.28 28.35 12.69
C ASP A 66 -28.63 27.73 11.32
N PHE A 67 -28.10 26.52 11.07
CA PHE A 67 -28.37 25.77 9.85
C PHE A 67 -29.83 25.33 9.76
N SER A 68 -30.41 24.89 10.88
CA SER A 68 -31.81 24.46 10.93
C SER A 68 -32.76 25.61 10.58
N HIS A 69 -32.51 26.80 11.12
CA HIS A 69 -33.34 27.97 10.82
C HIS A 69 -33.26 28.36 9.34
N ALA A 70 -32.06 28.30 8.73
CA ALA A 70 -31.88 28.58 7.31
C ALA A 70 -32.61 27.58 6.41
N ARG A 71 -32.52 26.27 6.71
CA ARG A 71 -33.29 25.24 5.98
C ARG A 71 -34.79 25.35 6.19
N ASN A 72 -35.20 25.69 7.41
CA ASN A 72 -36.61 25.87 7.75
C ASN A 72 -37.25 26.99 6.94
N GLN A 73 -36.51 28.03 6.52
CA GLN A 73 -37.05 29.05 5.59
C GLN A 73 -37.53 28.42 4.27
N GLY A 74 -36.70 27.57 3.66
CA GLY A 74 -37.08 26.87 2.42
C GLY A 74 -38.21 25.85 2.64
N LEU A 75 -38.23 25.19 3.80
CA LEU A 75 -39.27 24.23 4.16
C LEU A 75 -40.65 24.88 4.40
N MET A 76 -40.68 26.06 5.01
CA MET A 76 -41.93 26.82 5.26
C MET A 76 -42.59 27.27 3.95
N GLU A 77 -41.79 27.64 2.94
CA GLU A 77 -42.27 28.08 1.62
C GLU A 77 -42.60 26.92 0.66
N ALA A 78 -42.35 25.68 1.07
CA ALA A 78 -42.60 24.49 0.25
C ALA A 78 -44.10 24.25 0.03
N ASN A 79 -44.46 23.75 -1.15
CA ASN A 79 -45.82 23.38 -1.57
C ASN A 79 -45.92 21.93 -2.08
N GLY A 80 -44.79 21.24 -2.25
CA GLY A 80 -44.74 19.86 -2.72
C GLY A 80 -45.35 18.86 -1.73
N GLU A 81 -45.81 17.72 -2.25
CA GLU A 81 -46.17 16.54 -1.42
C GLU A 81 -44.93 15.96 -0.72
N TRP A 82 -43.79 16.01 -1.39
CA TRP A 82 -42.48 15.61 -0.89
C TRP A 82 -41.54 16.81 -0.83
N PHE A 83 -40.56 16.73 0.08
CA PHE A 83 -39.50 17.70 0.25
C PHE A 83 -38.15 17.01 0.10
N MET A 84 -37.27 17.58 -0.73
CA MET A 84 -35.88 17.18 -0.87
C MET A 84 -34.97 18.35 -0.51
N TYR A 85 -33.95 18.08 0.30
CA TYR A 85 -32.81 18.99 0.45
C TYR A 85 -31.54 18.35 -0.08
N ILE A 86 -30.70 19.16 -0.71
CA ILE A 86 -29.37 18.80 -1.19
C ILE A 86 -28.41 19.93 -0.78
N ASP A 87 -27.18 19.57 -0.45
CA ASP A 87 -26.16 20.56 -0.11
C ASP A 87 -25.56 21.16 -1.38
N ASP A 88 -25.15 22.43 -1.32
CA ASP A 88 -24.69 23.18 -2.49
C ASP A 88 -23.28 22.78 -2.99
N ASP A 89 -22.69 21.78 -2.35
CA ASP A 89 -21.48 21.08 -2.74
C ASP A 89 -21.69 19.59 -3.09
N GLU A 90 -22.95 19.19 -3.28
CA GLU A 90 -23.38 17.88 -3.75
C GLU A 90 -24.02 17.95 -5.15
N TRP A 91 -23.74 17.00 -6.03
CA TRP A 91 -24.41 16.89 -7.34
C TRP A 91 -24.61 15.44 -7.76
N PHE A 92 -25.73 15.14 -8.42
CA PHE A 92 -26.03 13.78 -8.88
C PHE A 92 -25.22 13.38 -10.12
N GLU A 93 -24.84 12.10 -10.18
CA GLU A 93 -24.37 11.47 -11.42
C GLU A 93 -25.56 11.10 -12.32
N ASP A 94 -26.61 10.50 -11.74
CA ASP A 94 -27.80 10.07 -12.46
C ASP A 94 -29.05 10.20 -11.56
N VAL A 95 -30.02 10.99 -12.00
CA VAL A 95 -31.29 11.21 -11.28
C VAL A 95 -32.42 10.29 -11.74
N THR A 96 -32.21 9.46 -12.77
CA THR A 96 -33.23 8.55 -13.34
C THR A 96 -33.92 7.70 -12.27
N PRO A 97 -33.21 7.10 -11.29
CA PRO A 97 -33.86 6.33 -10.23
C PRO A 97 -34.84 7.15 -9.36
N ILE A 98 -34.59 8.44 -9.15
CA ILE A 98 -35.51 9.33 -8.43
C ILE A 98 -36.73 9.63 -9.31
N ILE A 99 -36.52 9.88 -10.60
CA ILE A 99 -37.60 10.11 -11.57
C ILE A 99 -38.53 8.90 -11.62
N ASP A 100 -37.96 7.69 -11.72
CA ASP A 100 -38.72 6.44 -11.74
C ASP A 100 -39.49 6.22 -10.44
N PHE A 101 -38.90 6.55 -9.29
CA PHE A 101 -39.56 6.46 -7.98
C PHE A 101 -40.85 7.29 -7.92
N PHE A 102 -40.84 8.49 -8.49
CA PHE A 102 -42.04 9.34 -8.57
C PHE A 102 -43.01 8.91 -9.68
N ASN A 103 -42.51 8.66 -10.90
CA ASN A 103 -43.34 8.35 -12.07
C ASN A 103 -44.03 6.99 -11.98
N SER A 104 -43.41 6.01 -11.33
CA SER A 104 -44.00 4.69 -11.08
C SER A 104 -45.05 4.67 -9.96
N ASN A 105 -45.23 5.79 -9.24
CA ASN A 105 -45.99 5.88 -7.99
C ASN A 105 -45.46 4.99 -6.84
N GLU A 106 -44.21 4.50 -6.92
CA GLU A 106 -43.59 3.74 -5.83
C GLU A 106 -43.54 4.57 -4.53
N TYR A 107 -43.30 5.88 -4.64
CA TYR A 107 -43.25 6.81 -3.50
C TYR A 107 -44.44 6.71 -2.54
N LYS A 108 -45.62 6.31 -3.00
CA LYS A 108 -46.82 6.16 -2.15
C LYS A 108 -46.68 5.09 -1.07
N LYS A 109 -45.72 4.17 -1.21
CA LYS A 109 -45.45 3.10 -0.25
C LYS A 109 -44.53 3.54 0.89
N TYR A 110 -43.94 4.73 0.80
CA TYR A 110 -42.87 5.19 1.68
C TYR A 110 -43.19 6.55 2.29
N ASN A 111 -42.55 6.87 3.41
CA ASN A 111 -42.63 8.17 4.06
C ASN A 111 -41.32 8.97 3.94
N GLY A 112 -40.23 8.31 3.54
CA GLY A 112 -38.93 8.92 3.29
C GLY A 112 -38.12 8.13 2.27
N ALA A 113 -37.08 8.75 1.73
CA ALA A 113 -36.10 8.09 0.89
C ALA A 113 -34.68 8.62 1.11
N THR A 114 -33.71 7.73 0.92
CA THR A 114 -32.27 7.98 1.02
C THR A 114 -31.61 7.75 -0.34
N TYR A 115 -30.48 8.41 -0.56
CA TYR A 115 -29.52 8.09 -1.62
C TYR A 115 -28.11 8.14 -1.02
N ARG A 116 -27.14 7.56 -1.73
CA ARG A 116 -25.75 7.54 -1.28
C ARG A 116 -25.08 8.89 -1.52
N VAL A 117 -24.31 9.36 -0.56
CA VAL A 117 -23.39 10.51 -0.72
C VAL A 117 -21.98 9.95 -0.80
N LYS A 118 -21.33 10.04 -1.97
CA LYS A 118 -19.94 9.62 -2.16
C LYS A 118 -19.01 10.72 -1.66
N ASN A 119 -18.45 10.51 -0.47
CA ASN A 119 -17.51 11.43 0.15
C ASN A 119 -16.09 11.10 -0.32
N TYR A 120 -15.56 11.91 -1.23
CA TYR A 120 -14.23 11.70 -1.83
C TYR A 120 -13.10 12.14 -0.92
N LEU A 121 -12.03 11.35 -0.91
CA LEU A 121 -10.81 11.55 -0.12
C LEU A 121 -9.64 12.08 -0.96
N ASP A 122 -9.73 11.97 -2.29
CA ASP A 122 -8.75 12.46 -3.25
C ASP A 122 -9.43 13.07 -4.49
N TRP A 123 -8.68 13.88 -5.23
CA TRP A 123 -9.17 14.54 -6.45
C TRP A 123 -9.33 13.58 -7.64
N GLU A 124 -8.70 12.40 -7.59
CA GLU A 124 -8.75 11.39 -8.65
C GLU A 124 -10.04 10.55 -8.57
N GLY A 125 -10.79 10.67 -7.48
CA GLY A 125 -12.02 9.92 -7.24
C GLY A 125 -11.80 8.46 -6.85
N LYS A 126 -10.58 8.07 -6.48
CA LYS A 126 -10.22 6.66 -6.22
C LYS A 126 -10.58 6.20 -4.81
N GLY A 127 -10.35 7.05 -3.82
CA GLY A 127 -10.72 6.85 -2.42
C GLY A 127 -12.01 7.60 -2.08
N TYR A 128 -13.03 6.87 -1.65
CA TYR A 128 -14.27 7.45 -1.14
C TYR A 128 -14.94 6.53 -0.12
N TYR A 129 -15.87 7.09 0.64
CA TYR A 129 -16.82 6.32 1.45
C TYR A 129 -18.24 6.85 1.24
N ASP A 130 -19.23 5.97 1.37
CA ASP A 130 -20.63 6.35 1.20
C ASP A 130 -21.24 6.68 2.55
N SER A 131 -22.03 7.74 2.61
CA SER A 131 -22.95 7.99 3.71
C SER A 131 -24.39 7.97 3.20
N LEU A 132 -25.30 7.41 3.99
CA LEU A 132 -26.74 7.47 3.74
C LEU A 132 -27.34 8.56 4.62
N SER A 133 -28.13 9.44 4.02
CA SER A 133 -28.90 10.46 4.75
C SER A 133 -30.31 10.52 4.19
N THR A 134 -31.29 10.71 5.09
CA THR A 134 -32.70 10.86 4.67
C THR A 134 -32.84 12.25 4.06
N ARG A 135 -32.78 12.30 2.72
CA ARG A 135 -32.73 13.54 1.94
C ARG A 135 -34.09 13.88 1.33
N LEU A 136 -34.93 12.88 1.06
CA LEU A 136 -36.31 13.04 0.57
C LEU A 136 -37.31 12.59 1.63
N VAL A 137 -38.31 13.41 1.93
CA VAL A 137 -39.32 13.10 2.95
C VAL A 137 -40.71 13.50 2.48
N LYS A 138 -41.72 12.75 2.89
CA LYS A 138 -43.11 13.15 2.72
C LYS A 138 -43.41 14.31 3.68
N ARG A 139 -43.95 15.42 3.16
CA ARG A 139 -44.26 16.59 3.98
C ARG A 139 -45.40 16.31 4.96
N ARG A 140 -45.28 16.94 6.13
CA ARG A 140 -46.26 16.98 7.23
C ARG A 140 -46.27 18.40 7.79
N GLU A 141 -47.36 18.81 8.43
CA GLU A 141 -47.50 20.17 8.98
C GLU A 141 -46.51 20.46 10.11
N ASP A 142 -46.09 19.43 10.86
CA ASP A 142 -45.16 19.51 11.98
C ASP A 142 -43.70 19.27 11.57
N LEU A 143 -43.40 19.13 10.28
CA LEU A 143 -42.07 18.85 9.78
C LEU A 143 -41.16 20.07 9.98
N MET A 144 -40.02 19.88 10.66
CA MET A 144 -39.00 20.91 10.79
C MET A 144 -37.60 20.32 10.98
N PHE A 145 -36.59 21.09 10.60
CA PHE A 145 -35.20 20.86 10.99
C PHE A 145 -34.98 21.37 12.42
N ILE A 146 -34.23 20.61 13.21
CA ILE A 146 -33.82 20.93 14.58
C ILE A 146 -32.31 20.76 14.73
N GLY A 147 -31.70 21.60 15.59
CA GLY A 147 -30.26 21.62 15.86
C GLY A 147 -29.53 22.71 15.07
N GLU A 148 -28.89 23.65 15.76
CA GLU A 148 -28.21 24.80 15.13
C GLU A 148 -27.06 24.36 14.21
N VAL A 149 -26.44 23.23 14.54
CA VAL A 149 -25.37 22.57 13.78
C VAL A 149 -25.70 21.08 13.69
N HIS A 150 -25.40 20.44 12.55
CA HIS A 150 -25.74 19.03 12.31
C HIS A 150 -27.25 18.81 12.43
N GLU A 151 -27.99 19.71 11.78
CA GLU A 151 -29.44 19.76 11.74
C GLU A 151 -30.03 18.46 11.19
N GLN A 152 -31.12 18.02 11.80
CA GLN A 152 -31.86 16.83 11.40
C GLN A 152 -33.36 17.11 11.46
N TYR A 153 -34.16 16.27 10.81
CA TYR A 153 -35.61 16.34 10.98
C TYR A 153 -36.01 15.97 12.41
N ASN A 154 -37.08 16.61 12.90
CA ASN A 154 -37.67 16.33 14.21
C ASN A 154 -38.40 14.98 14.33
N CYS A 155 -38.51 14.20 13.24
CA CYS A 155 -39.24 12.94 13.21
C CYS A 155 -38.60 11.88 12.29
N LEU A 156 -39.06 10.64 12.41
CA LEU A 156 -38.63 9.50 11.59
C LEU A 156 -39.62 9.22 10.45
N PHE A 157 -39.13 8.72 9.32
CA PHE A 157 -39.87 8.58 8.06
C PHE A 157 -40.07 7.13 7.60
N THR A 158 -40.47 6.24 8.51
CA THR A 158 -40.64 4.82 8.18
C THR A 158 -41.97 4.54 7.45
N PRO A 159 -42.01 3.66 6.44
CA PRO A 159 -40.86 2.98 5.83
C PRO A 159 -40.06 3.93 4.91
N ILE A 160 -38.74 3.70 4.85
CA ILE A 160 -37.78 4.47 4.03
C ILE A 160 -37.40 3.64 2.80
N LYS A 161 -37.31 4.28 1.63
CA LYS A 161 -36.77 3.70 0.40
C LYS A 161 -35.30 4.12 0.22
N GLU A 162 -34.40 3.16 0.02
CA GLU A 162 -33.08 3.47 -0.56
C GLU A 162 -33.23 3.52 -2.08
N ILE A 163 -32.99 4.69 -2.66
CA ILE A 163 -32.99 4.90 -4.11
C ILE A 163 -31.56 4.64 -4.60
N ASP A 164 -31.43 3.82 -5.66
CA ASP A 164 -30.13 3.40 -6.19
C ASP A 164 -29.47 4.50 -7.06
N THR A 165 -29.17 5.63 -6.42
CA THR A 165 -28.44 6.76 -6.99
C THR A 165 -27.45 7.31 -5.97
N PHE A 166 -26.57 8.21 -6.41
CA PHE A 166 -25.65 8.90 -5.52
C PHE A 166 -25.36 10.34 -5.96
N VAL A 167 -24.95 11.15 -4.98
CA VAL A 167 -24.33 12.46 -5.21
C VAL A 167 -22.84 12.39 -4.96
N HIS A 168 -22.08 13.19 -5.70
CA HIS A 168 -20.66 13.43 -5.48
C HIS A 168 -20.46 14.49 -4.41
N HIS A 169 -19.54 14.26 -3.46
CA HIS A 169 -19.19 15.25 -2.45
C HIS A 169 -17.67 15.31 -2.23
N TYR A 170 -17.06 16.42 -2.64
CA TYR A 170 -15.61 16.65 -2.58
C TYR A 170 -15.17 17.49 -1.37
N GLY A 171 -16.07 17.78 -0.43
CA GLY A 171 -15.80 18.60 0.75
C GLY A 171 -14.72 18.04 1.69
N TYR A 172 -14.28 16.78 1.50
CA TYR A 172 -13.27 16.11 2.31
C TYR A 172 -11.87 16.04 1.66
N VAL A 173 -11.73 16.29 0.36
CA VAL A 173 -10.46 16.09 -0.38
C VAL A 173 -9.33 17.01 0.10
N ASN A 174 -9.66 18.25 0.48
CA ASN A 174 -8.67 19.22 0.96
C ASN A 174 -8.41 19.14 2.48
N LYS A 175 -8.88 18.11 3.18
CA LYS A 175 -8.55 17.92 4.60
C LYS A 175 -7.10 17.45 4.77
N LYS A 176 -6.13 18.31 4.45
CA LYS A 176 -4.81 18.23 5.09
C LYS A 176 -5.03 18.29 6.61
N ARG A 177 -4.34 17.44 7.37
CA ARG A 177 -4.30 17.48 8.85
C ARG A 177 -4.13 18.95 9.29
N GLY A 178 -5.20 19.57 9.81
CA GLY A 178 -5.17 20.95 10.33
C GLY A 178 -6.20 21.93 9.75
N ILE A 179 -6.87 21.65 8.62
CA ILE A 179 -7.90 22.54 8.02
C ILE A 179 -9.30 22.34 8.66
N GLY A 180 -9.40 21.53 9.71
CA GLY A 180 -10.60 21.44 10.54
C GLY A 180 -10.89 22.70 11.37
N SER A 181 -9.95 23.65 11.46
CA SER A 181 -10.06 24.81 12.36
C SER A 181 -11.21 25.75 12.04
N GLU A 182 -11.51 26.03 10.77
CA GLU A 182 -12.57 27.00 10.42
C GLU A 182 -13.97 26.45 10.73
N LYS A 183 -14.29 25.22 10.29
CA LYS A 183 -15.57 24.57 10.62
C LYS A 183 -15.73 24.41 12.13
N VAL A 184 -14.69 23.95 12.82
CA VAL A 184 -14.73 23.81 14.28
C VAL A 184 -14.90 25.17 14.96
N SER A 185 -14.18 26.21 14.51
CA SER A 185 -14.25 27.55 15.12
C SER A 185 -15.64 28.17 15.02
N ARG A 186 -16.41 27.82 13.98
CA ARG A 186 -17.79 28.22 13.80
C ARG A 186 -18.76 27.36 14.62
N ASN A 187 -18.61 26.04 14.55
CA ASN A 187 -19.58 25.08 15.10
C ASN A 187 -19.48 24.94 16.63
N LEU A 188 -18.25 24.87 17.18
CA LEU A 188 -18.02 24.54 18.59
C LEU A 188 -18.63 25.56 19.57
N PRO A 189 -18.54 26.90 19.35
CA PRO A 189 -19.19 27.87 20.24
C PRO A 189 -20.72 27.65 20.33
N LEU A 190 -21.38 27.39 19.20
CA LEU A 190 -22.83 27.15 19.12
C LEU A 190 -23.21 25.91 19.92
N LEU A 191 -22.50 24.79 19.71
CA LEU A 191 -22.73 23.56 20.45
C LEU A 191 -22.52 23.72 21.96
N LEU A 192 -21.51 24.51 22.37
CA LEU A 192 -21.27 24.81 23.78
C LEU A 192 -22.38 25.67 24.39
N ASP A 193 -22.98 26.58 23.63
CA ASP A 193 -24.13 27.38 24.06
C ASP A 193 -25.41 26.55 24.10
N MET A 194 -25.67 25.69 23.11
CA MET A 194 -26.76 24.71 23.13
C MET A 194 -26.70 23.85 24.40
N ARG A 195 -25.52 23.35 24.76
CA ARG A 195 -25.31 22.54 25.98
C ARG A 195 -25.61 23.31 27.27
N LYS A 196 -25.42 24.63 27.32
CA LYS A 196 -25.79 25.42 28.51
C LYS A 196 -27.30 25.40 28.74
N ASN A 197 -28.08 25.39 27.65
CA ASN A 197 -29.54 25.37 27.70
C ASN A 197 -30.08 23.95 27.93
N GLU A 198 -29.48 22.95 27.30
CA GLU A 198 -29.88 21.53 27.39
C GLU A 198 -28.70 20.65 27.85
N PRO A 199 -28.35 20.65 29.16
CA PRO A 199 -27.12 20.03 29.64
C PRO A 199 -27.08 18.50 29.52
N ASN A 200 -28.24 17.87 29.38
CA ASN A 200 -28.40 16.41 29.30
C ASN A 200 -28.67 15.91 27.88
N ASP A 201 -28.69 16.76 26.83
CA ASP A 201 -28.83 16.25 25.46
C ASP A 201 -27.53 15.57 25.03
N GLN A 202 -27.59 14.24 24.98
CA GLN A 202 -26.47 13.40 24.59
C GLN A 202 -26.01 13.68 23.15
N ASN A 203 -26.88 14.11 22.23
CA ASN A 203 -26.47 14.39 20.84
C ASN A 203 -25.55 15.60 20.77
N VAL A 204 -25.88 16.66 21.52
CA VAL A 204 -25.05 17.86 21.63
C VAL A 204 -23.68 17.49 22.20
N ILE A 205 -23.64 16.62 23.22
CA ILE A 205 -22.38 16.12 23.78
C ILE A 205 -21.57 15.36 22.71
N VAL A 206 -22.18 14.46 21.96
CA VAL A 206 -21.53 13.70 20.87
C VAL A 206 -20.97 14.62 19.78
N GLN A 207 -21.72 15.66 19.39
CA GLN A 207 -21.27 16.66 18.41
C GLN A 207 -20.10 17.49 18.96
N ILE A 208 -20.12 17.85 20.24
CA ILE A 208 -18.98 18.52 20.90
C ILE A 208 -17.73 17.63 20.90
N ILE A 209 -17.89 16.33 21.23
CA ILE A 209 -16.79 15.35 21.16
C ILE A 209 -16.21 15.30 19.74
N GLN A 210 -17.06 15.28 18.72
CA GLN A 210 -16.65 15.27 17.31
C GLN A 210 -15.84 16.53 16.93
N GLU A 211 -16.28 17.72 17.37
CA GLU A 211 -15.55 18.95 17.08
C GLU A 211 -14.20 19.02 17.80
N TYR A 212 -14.10 18.56 19.05
CA TYR A 212 -12.80 18.45 19.72
C TYR A 212 -11.90 17.37 19.12
N ALA A 213 -12.47 16.28 18.57
CA ALA A 213 -11.73 15.28 17.81
C ALA A 213 -11.10 15.89 16.54
N ASN A 214 -11.80 16.80 15.86
CA ASN A 214 -11.26 17.56 14.73
C ASN A 214 -10.08 18.47 15.13
N LEU A 215 -10.09 19.02 16.36
CA LEU A 215 -8.96 19.78 16.93
C LEU A 215 -7.87 18.89 17.54
N LYS A 216 -8.13 17.59 17.71
CA LYS A 216 -7.28 16.64 18.45
C LYS A 216 -7.03 17.05 19.91
N ASP A 217 -7.99 17.74 20.52
CA ASP A 217 -7.91 18.13 21.93
C ASP A 217 -8.29 16.94 22.83
N LEU A 218 -7.32 16.08 23.11
CA LEU A 218 -7.53 14.84 23.86
C LEU A 218 -8.11 15.05 25.27
N GLU A 219 -7.80 16.18 25.91
CA GLU A 219 -8.34 16.50 27.25
C GLU A 219 -9.83 16.80 27.18
N LYS A 220 -10.26 17.62 26.22
CA LYS A 220 -11.67 17.93 26.06
C LYS A 220 -12.45 16.73 25.57
N ILE A 221 -11.91 15.95 24.63
CA ILE A 221 -12.58 14.72 24.16
C ILE A 221 -12.84 13.78 25.35
N GLU A 222 -11.82 13.48 26.17
CA GLU A 222 -11.99 12.63 27.35
C GLU A 222 -13.05 13.19 28.31
N LYS A 223 -12.97 14.50 28.62
CA LYS A 223 -13.93 15.17 29.51
C LYS A 223 -15.36 14.99 29.03
N TYR A 224 -15.63 15.24 27.74
CA TYR A 224 -16.98 15.19 27.20
C TYR A 224 -17.48 13.76 27.01
N CYS A 225 -16.60 12.80 26.71
CA CYS A 225 -16.95 11.38 26.74
C CYS A 225 -17.44 10.95 28.13
N ARG A 226 -16.70 11.29 29.20
CA ARG A 226 -17.11 10.95 30.57
C ARG A 226 -18.45 11.58 30.96
N ILE A 227 -18.63 12.86 30.65
CA ILE A 227 -19.90 13.58 30.86
C ILE A 227 -21.06 12.85 30.16
N GLY A 228 -20.87 12.42 28.90
CA GLY A 228 -21.91 11.72 28.14
C GLY A 228 -22.25 10.34 28.69
N LEU A 229 -21.29 9.64 29.31
CA LEU A 229 -21.46 8.32 29.92
C LEU A 229 -22.05 8.38 31.34
N GLU A 230 -21.86 9.50 32.06
CA GLU A 230 -22.38 9.78 33.41
C GLU A 230 -23.81 10.33 33.43
N LEU A 231 -24.47 10.47 32.28
CA LEU A 231 -25.88 10.88 32.22
C LEU A 231 -26.78 9.86 32.93
N LYS A 232 -28.00 10.30 33.29
CA LYS A 232 -29.03 9.38 33.79
C LYS A 232 -29.56 8.52 32.63
N ASP A 233 -29.95 7.28 32.93
CA ASP A 233 -30.43 6.29 31.95
C ASP A 233 -31.48 6.82 30.95
N GLU A 234 -32.38 7.71 31.37
CA GLU A 234 -33.40 8.30 30.49
C GLU A 234 -32.86 9.15 29.31
N TYR A 235 -31.62 9.65 29.41
CA TYR A 235 -30.98 10.46 28.37
C TYR A 235 -30.06 9.63 27.46
N HIS A 236 -29.80 8.36 27.81
CA HIS A 236 -28.92 7.52 27.02
C HIS A 236 -29.58 7.07 25.72
N LYS A 237 -28.78 7.11 24.67
CA LYS A 237 -29.07 6.46 23.40
C LYS A 237 -27.98 5.42 23.16
N ASP A 238 -28.39 4.17 23.09
CA ASP A 238 -27.54 3.00 22.83
C ASP A 238 -26.50 3.22 21.72
N GLN A 239 -26.89 3.80 20.57
CA GLN A 239 -25.95 4.07 19.48
C GLN A 239 -24.88 5.11 19.83
N ASN A 240 -25.24 6.12 20.63
CA ASN A 240 -24.31 7.17 21.03
C ASN A 240 -23.34 6.64 22.07
N ASP A 241 -23.80 5.81 23.01
CA ASP A 241 -22.94 5.19 24.01
C ASP A 241 -21.85 4.33 23.37
N GLY A 242 -22.21 3.49 22.39
CA GLY A 242 -21.23 2.66 21.70
C GLY A 242 -20.16 3.49 20.99
N TRP A 243 -20.58 4.60 20.36
CA TRP A 243 -19.66 5.56 19.75
C TRP A 243 -18.80 6.30 20.78
N ILE A 244 -19.37 6.72 21.92
CA ILE A 244 -18.63 7.40 22.98
C ILE A 244 -17.58 6.47 23.59
N TYR A 245 -17.91 5.21 23.89
CA TYR A 245 -16.95 4.22 24.38
C TYR A 245 -15.83 3.98 23.36
N SER A 246 -16.16 3.92 22.07
CA SER A 246 -15.16 3.70 21.01
C SER A 246 -14.18 4.87 20.89
N ILE A 247 -14.66 6.11 20.97
CA ILE A 247 -13.81 7.31 21.00
C ILE A 247 -13.00 7.41 22.30
N LEU A 248 -13.63 7.19 23.45
CA LEU A 248 -12.96 7.25 24.74
C LEU A 248 -11.82 6.23 24.81
N SER A 249 -12.06 5.00 24.36
CA SER A 249 -11.04 3.95 24.31
C SER A 249 -9.81 4.40 23.50
N ARG A 250 -10.01 4.99 22.31
CA ARG A 250 -8.93 5.53 21.47
C ARG A 250 -8.20 6.71 22.14
N VAL A 251 -8.91 7.58 22.84
CA VAL A 251 -8.30 8.73 23.56
C VAL A 251 -7.47 8.24 24.73
N LEU A 252 -7.98 7.30 25.53
CA LEU A 252 -7.25 6.73 26.66
C LEU A 252 -6.02 5.95 26.20
N PHE A 253 -6.08 5.27 25.06
CA PHE A 253 -4.89 4.69 24.43
C PHE A 253 -3.80 5.74 24.19
N LEU A 254 -4.15 6.87 23.57
CA LEU A 254 -3.19 7.93 23.26
C LEU A 254 -2.63 8.63 24.50
N LYS A 255 -3.44 8.78 25.56
CA LYS A 255 -3.04 9.50 26.77
C LYS A 255 -2.32 8.64 27.79
N TYR A 256 -2.77 7.40 27.97
CA TYR A 256 -2.40 6.56 29.11
C TYR A 256 -1.96 5.15 28.72
N GLY A 257 -2.08 4.78 27.45
CA GLY A 257 -1.66 3.48 26.92
C GLY A 257 -2.78 2.45 26.81
N VAL A 258 -2.43 1.31 26.21
CA VAL A 258 -3.35 0.27 25.74
C VAL A 258 -4.19 -0.39 26.83
N ASN A 259 -3.66 -0.55 28.05
CA ASN A 259 -4.41 -1.17 29.14
C ASN A 259 -5.67 -0.38 29.53
N TYR A 260 -5.58 0.96 29.58
CA TYR A 260 -6.73 1.82 29.86
C TYR A 260 -7.78 1.76 28.74
N ALA A 261 -7.32 1.67 27.50
CA ALA A 261 -8.20 1.55 26.34
C ALA A 261 -8.99 0.23 26.35
N ILE A 262 -8.31 -0.88 26.63
CA ILE A 262 -8.93 -2.22 26.78
C ILE A 262 -9.94 -2.21 27.93
N GLN A 263 -9.58 -1.64 29.08
CA GLN A 263 -10.48 -1.59 30.25
C GLN A 263 -11.80 -0.89 29.91
N VAL A 264 -11.75 0.29 29.29
CA VAL A 264 -12.96 1.04 28.95
C VAL A 264 -13.76 0.39 27.83
N ALA A 265 -13.11 -0.26 26.85
CA ALA A 265 -13.83 -1.00 25.83
C ALA A 265 -14.57 -2.22 26.41
N LYS A 266 -13.98 -2.92 27.38
CA LYS A 266 -14.64 -4.03 28.10
C LYS A 266 -15.82 -3.53 28.94
N GLU A 267 -15.63 -2.44 29.69
CA GLU A 267 -16.69 -1.81 30.47
C GLU A 267 -17.91 -1.49 29.60
N GLY A 268 -17.69 -0.91 28.40
CA GLY A 268 -18.76 -0.63 27.45
C GLY A 268 -19.49 -1.87 26.94
N ILE A 269 -18.81 -3.01 26.80
CA ILE A 269 -19.47 -4.27 26.44
C ILE A 269 -20.28 -4.84 27.62
N GLU A 270 -19.76 -4.73 28.83
CA GLU A 270 -20.32 -5.31 30.07
C GLU A 270 -21.51 -4.52 30.65
N ILE A 271 -21.59 -3.21 30.43
CA ILE A 271 -22.67 -2.34 30.95
C ILE A 271 -24.07 -2.74 30.43
N GLY A 272 -24.16 -3.55 29.37
CA GLY A 272 -25.39 -4.20 28.93
C GLY A 272 -26.35 -3.31 28.11
N ARG A 273 -26.20 -1.98 28.11
CA ARG A 273 -27.07 -1.05 27.36
C ARG A 273 -26.66 -0.77 25.91
N LEU A 274 -25.53 -1.32 25.44
CA LEU A 274 -25.11 -1.20 24.04
C LEU A 274 -25.88 -2.13 23.11
N ASN A 275 -26.26 -1.60 21.95
CA ASN A 275 -26.75 -2.40 20.83
C ASN A 275 -25.62 -3.17 20.12
N GLU A 276 -26.01 -3.99 19.16
CA GLU A 276 -25.15 -4.86 18.36
C GLU A 276 -24.07 -4.06 17.61
N ALA A 277 -24.42 -2.92 17.04
CA ALA A 277 -23.48 -2.06 16.32
C ALA A 277 -22.38 -1.49 17.24
N GLY A 278 -22.77 -1.01 18.43
CA GLY A 278 -21.84 -0.54 19.44
C GLY A 278 -20.89 -1.65 19.93
N LYS A 279 -21.43 -2.85 20.20
CA LYS A 279 -20.62 -4.01 20.60
C LYS A 279 -19.64 -4.43 19.50
N MET A 280 -20.11 -4.53 18.26
CA MET A 280 -19.27 -4.86 17.10
C MET A 280 -18.12 -3.86 16.94
N GLN A 281 -18.38 -2.55 17.10
CA GLN A 281 -17.34 -1.53 17.05
C GLN A 281 -16.31 -1.68 18.18
N LEU A 282 -16.74 -2.04 19.40
CA LEU A 282 -15.80 -2.25 20.51
C LEU A 282 -14.97 -3.53 20.33
N TYR A 283 -15.54 -4.59 19.77
CA TYR A 283 -14.76 -5.78 19.41
C TYR A 283 -13.72 -5.50 18.31
N GLU A 284 -14.07 -4.71 17.30
CA GLU A 284 -13.11 -4.20 16.29
C GLU A 284 -11.91 -3.49 16.93
N ILE A 285 -12.18 -2.62 17.90
CA ILE A 285 -11.15 -1.88 18.63
C ILE A 285 -10.32 -2.82 19.54
N LEU A 286 -10.97 -3.71 20.27
CA LEU A 286 -10.30 -4.67 21.15
C LEU A 286 -9.35 -5.59 20.39
N THR A 287 -9.73 -6.06 19.20
CA THR A 287 -8.86 -6.84 18.32
C THR A 287 -7.51 -6.13 18.14
N ARG A 288 -7.52 -4.85 17.78
CA ARG A 288 -6.29 -4.08 17.55
C ARG A 288 -5.45 -3.93 18.80
N PHE A 289 -6.08 -3.66 19.94
CA PHE A 289 -5.38 -3.48 21.21
C PHE A 289 -4.77 -4.78 21.73
N TYR A 290 -5.48 -5.91 21.59
CA TYR A 290 -4.91 -7.21 21.93
C TYR A 290 -3.77 -7.61 21.00
N MET A 291 -3.86 -7.29 19.70
CA MET A 291 -2.75 -7.47 18.77
C MET A 291 -1.52 -6.65 19.18
N LEU A 292 -1.69 -5.40 19.58
CA LEU A 292 -0.60 -4.56 20.12
C LEU A 292 0.03 -5.15 21.39
N MET A 293 -0.78 -5.75 22.26
CA MET A 293 -0.33 -6.43 23.47
C MET A 293 0.22 -7.84 23.23
N LYS A 294 0.15 -8.34 22.00
CA LYS A 294 0.48 -9.73 21.63
C LYS A 294 -0.36 -10.76 22.41
N GLU A 295 -1.56 -10.38 22.83
CA GLU A 295 -2.55 -11.26 23.48
C GLU A 295 -3.40 -11.96 22.41
N TYR A 296 -2.78 -12.85 21.65
CA TYR A 296 -3.38 -13.40 20.42
C TYR A 296 -4.68 -14.18 20.65
N ASN A 297 -4.81 -14.91 21.77
CA ASN A 297 -6.07 -15.61 22.09
C ASN A 297 -7.21 -14.60 22.33
N ASN A 298 -6.96 -13.55 23.10
CA ASN A 298 -7.96 -12.49 23.33
C ASN A 298 -8.29 -11.72 22.05
N ALA A 299 -7.31 -11.52 21.16
CA ALA A 299 -7.54 -10.95 19.84
C ALA A 299 -8.47 -11.83 19.01
N ILE A 300 -8.25 -13.15 18.99
CA ILE A 300 -9.11 -14.12 18.30
C ILE A 300 -10.53 -14.11 18.87
N ASP A 301 -10.69 -14.12 20.20
CA ASP A 301 -12.03 -14.03 20.81
C ASP A 301 -12.76 -12.75 20.39
N ALA A 302 -12.06 -11.61 20.35
CA ALA A 302 -12.65 -10.35 19.87
C ALA A 302 -13.02 -10.40 18.38
N ILE A 303 -12.18 -11.02 17.54
CA ILE A 303 -12.43 -11.20 16.10
C ILE A 303 -13.68 -12.06 15.88
N GLU A 304 -13.81 -13.18 16.58
CA GLU A 304 -14.96 -14.08 16.43
C GLU A 304 -16.27 -13.39 16.84
N ASN A 305 -16.24 -12.60 17.92
CA ASN A 305 -17.39 -11.78 18.30
C ASN A 305 -17.73 -10.72 17.24
N TYR A 306 -16.72 -10.03 16.71
CA TYR A 306 -16.91 -9.08 15.60
C TYR A 306 -17.55 -9.76 14.38
N LEU A 307 -17.03 -10.91 13.95
CA LEU A 307 -17.54 -11.66 12.80
C LEU A 307 -18.96 -12.19 13.03
N SER A 308 -19.30 -12.57 14.27
CA SER A 308 -20.66 -12.94 14.64
C SER A 308 -21.66 -11.80 14.43
N TYR A 309 -21.34 -10.57 14.87
CA TYR A 309 -22.20 -9.41 14.62
C TYR A 309 -22.22 -9.03 13.14
N TYR A 310 -21.08 -9.10 12.45
CA TYR A 310 -21.00 -8.86 11.01
C TYR A 310 -21.99 -9.78 10.26
N ASP A 311 -22.03 -11.07 10.58
CA ASP A 311 -22.95 -12.02 9.95
C ASP A 311 -24.42 -11.73 10.25
N GLN A 312 -24.73 -11.24 11.46
CA GLN A 312 -26.08 -10.81 11.80
C GLN A 312 -26.53 -9.63 10.93
N PHE A 313 -25.70 -8.60 10.80
CA PHE A 313 -26.01 -7.43 9.95
C PHE A 313 -26.05 -7.78 8.46
N LYS A 314 -25.16 -8.67 7.99
CA LYS A 314 -25.17 -9.15 6.61
C LYS A 314 -26.47 -9.87 6.27
N LYS A 315 -27.01 -10.68 7.19
CA LYS A 315 -28.28 -11.41 7.02
C LYS A 315 -29.50 -10.50 7.18
N ASN A 316 -29.40 -9.42 7.95
CA ASN A 316 -30.50 -8.52 8.25
C ASN A 316 -30.16 -7.06 7.92
N ARG A 317 -30.30 -6.68 6.64
CA ARG A 317 -30.07 -5.29 6.18
C ARG A 317 -31.01 -4.27 6.83
N LYS A 318 -32.21 -4.69 7.27
CA LYS A 318 -33.12 -3.83 8.02
C LYS A 318 -32.51 -3.42 9.37
N LEU A 319 -31.92 -4.37 10.10
CA LEU A 319 -31.21 -4.09 11.35
C LEU A 319 -30.02 -3.14 11.15
N CYS A 320 -29.26 -3.32 10.05
CA CYS A 320 -28.17 -2.42 9.68
C CYS A 320 -28.67 -0.97 9.52
N HIS A 321 -29.78 -0.77 8.82
CA HIS A 321 -30.39 0.54 8.64
C HIS A 321 -30.95 1.12 9.95
N GLU A 322 -31.59 0.29 10.77
CA GLU A 322 -32.16 0.71 12.06
C GLU A 322 -31.10 1.17 13.06
N GLN A 323 -29.91 0.54 13.06
CA GLN A 323 -28.81 0.88 13.95
C GLN A 323 -27.79 1.86 13.35
N THR A 324 -27.94 2.25 12.09
CA THR A 324 -27.15 3.32 11.48
C THR A 324 -27.79 4.66 11.82
N LYS A 325 -27.28 5.32 12.86
CA LYS A 325 -27.84 6.56 13.40
C LYS A 325 -26.78 7.46 14.01
N GLY A 326 -26.88 8.76 13.73
CA GLY A 326 -25.92 9.75 14.21
C GLY A 326 -24.52 9.49 13.66
N LEU A 327 -23.52 9.38 14.55
CA LEU A 327 -22.12 9.11 14.18
C LEU A 327 -21.78 7.61 14.11
N MET A 328 -22.75 6.73 14.36
CA MET A 328 -22.58 5.29 14.22
C MET A 328 -23.10 4.84 12.86
N VAL A 329 -22.19 4.42 11.99
CA VAL A 329 -22.51 3.90 10.65
C VAL A 329 -22.12 2.44 10.58
N VAL A 330 -23.13 1.55 10.56
CA VAL A 330 -22.90 0.10 10.64
C VAL A 330 -22.12 -0.40 9.42
N ASP A 331 -22.44 0.09 8.22
CA ASP A 331 -21.71 -0.27 7.00
C ASP A 331 -20.23 0.13 7.06
N GLU A 332 -19.86 1.24 7.73
CA GLU A 332 -18.45 1.61 7.93
C GLU A 332 -17.73 0.62 8.84
N ILE A 333 -18.40 0.16 9.90
CA ILE A 333 -17.83 -0.87 10.79
C ILE A 333 -17.69 -2.18 10.00
N MET A 334 -18.71 -2.58 9.23
CA MET A 334 -18.67 -3.80 8.42
C MET A 334 -17.56 -3.80 7.36
N ARG A 335 -17.25 -2.64 6.76
CA ARG A 335 -16.13 -2.46 5.81
C ARG A 335 -14.76 -2.78 6.42
N LYS A 336 -14.66 -2.97 7.74
CA LYS A 336 -13.42 -3.39 8.42
C LYS A 336 -13.21 -4.90 8.44
N LYS A 337 -14.12 -5.69 7.88
CA LYS A 337 -14.04 -7.15 7.94
C LYS A 337 -12.70 -7.69 7.45
N GLU A 338 -12.26 -7.32 6.26
CA GLU A 338 -11.04 -7.87 5.66
C GLU A 338 -9.80 -7.50 6.47
N GLU A 339 -9.75 -6.27 6.99
CA GLU A 339 -8.70 -5.80 7.90
C GLU A 339 -8.68 -6.60 9.21
N ILE A 340 -9.85 -6.90 9.78
CA ILE A 340 -9.99 -7.71 11.00
C ILE A 340 -9.63 -9.17 10.75
N CYS A 341 -10.02 -9.74 9.60
CA CYS A 341 -9.61 -11.09 9.18
C CYS A 341 -8.09 -11.17 8.96
N PHE A 342 -7.46 -10.13 8.41
CA PHE A 342 -6.00 -10.06 8.29
C PHE A 342 -5.31 -10.13 9.65
N LEU A 343 -5.76 -9.33 10.63
CA LEU A 343 -5.26 -9.42 12.01
C LEU A 343 -5.50 -10.82 12.61
N GLY A 344 -6.61 -11.47 12.24
CA GLY A 344 -6.90 -12.86 12.60
C GLY A 344 -5.91 -13.86 12.04
N VAL A 345 -5.52 -13.73 10.77
CA VAL A 345 -4.46 -14.56 10.16
C VAL A 345 -3.16 -14.39 10.94
N GLN A 346 -2.78 -13.15 11.27
CA GLN A 346 -1.58 -12.88 12.07
C GLN A 346 -1.65 -13.52 13.47
N ALA A 347 -2.75 -13.32 14.20
CA ALA A 347 -2.95 -13.90 15.53
C ALA A 347 -2.90 -15.43 15.50
N ALA A 348 -3.60 -16.05 14.55
CA ALA A 348 -3.68 -17.49 14.39
C ALA A 348 -2.31 -18.11 14.03
N LEU A 349 -1.50 -17.42 13.22
CA LEU A 349 -0.12 -17.83 12.95
C LEU A 349 0.73 -17.84 14.23
N GLN A 350 0.55 -16.87 15.12
CA GLN A 350 1.32 -16.77 16.36
C GLN A 350 0.97 -17.87 17.37
N ILE A 351 -0.30 -18.28 17.43
CA ILE A 351 -0.73 -19.41 18.26
C ILE A 351 -0.66 -20.77 17.54
N LYS A 352 -0.21 -20.79 16.28
CA LYS A 352 -0.07 -21.98 15.43
C LYS A 352 -1.39 -22.74 15.19
N ASP A 353 -2.49 -22.01 15.07
CA ASP A 353 -3.81 -22.57 14.78
C ASP A 353 -4.08 -22.56 13.27
N LYS A 354 -3.81 -23.68 12.59
CA LYS A 354 -4.01 -23.84 11.15
C LYS A 354 -5.48 -23.65 10.74
N GLU A 355 -6.42 -24.13 11.53
CA GLU A 355 -7.85 -24.08 11.20
C GLU A 355 -8.33 -22.63 11.19
N LYS A 356 -7.89 -21.82 12.16
CA LYS A 356 -8.19 -20.39 12.21
C LYS A 356 -7.51 -19.60 11.10
N VAL A 357 -6.25 -19.87 10.78
CA VAL A 357 -5.60 -19.25 9.61
C VAL A 357 -6.43 -19.51 8.35
N GLN A 358 -6.87 -20.75 8.15
CA GLN A 358 -7.67 -21.11 7.00
C GLN A 358 -9.06 -20.44 7.01
N SER A 359 -9.75 -20.39 8.16
CA SER A 359 -11.06 -19.76 8.25
C SER A 359 -10.99 -18.28 7.91
N TYR A 360 -10.01 -17.55 8.47
CA TYR A 360 -9.87 -16.12 8.18
C TYR A 360 -9.45 -15.84 6.75
N LEU A 361 -8.57 -16.65 6.15
CA LEU A 361 -8.24 -16.50 4.73
C LEU A 361 -9.45 -16.71 3.82
N LYS A 362 -10.36 -17.64 4.15
CA LYS A 362 -11.59 -17.87 3.37
C LYS A 362 -12.56 -16.69 3.39
N GLU A 363 -12.45 -15.81 4.38
CA GLU A 363 -13.32 -14.63 4.50
C GLU A 363 -12.95 -13.49 3.55
N PHE A 364 -11.76 -13.54 2.93
CA PHE A 364 -11.31 -12.55 1.94
C PHE A 364 -12.06 -12.71 0.61
N PRO A 365 -12.39 -11.60 -0.09
CA PRO A 365 -13.09 -11.63 -1.37
C PRO A 365 -12.16 -11.99 -2.54
N TRP A 366 -11.56 -13.18 -2.55
CA TRP A 366 -10.59 -13.63 -3.57
C TRP A 366 -11.07 -13.47 -5.01
N ASN A 367 -12.36 -13.63 -5.26
CA ASN A 367 -12.92 -13.50 -6.60
C ASN A 367 -13.26 -12.05 -7.00
N THR A 368 -12.83 -11.04 -6.23
CA THR A 368 -12.99 -9.62 -6.55
C THR A 368 -11.66 -8.86 -6.42
N PRO A 369 -10.76 -8.99 -7.41
CA PRO A 369 -9.35 -8.59 -7.29
C PRO A 369 -9.13 -7.10 -6.96
N SER A 370 -10.01 -6.20 -7.44
CA SER A 370 -9.91 -4.76 -7.17
C SER A 370 -10.02 -4.41 -5.68
N MET A 371 -10.73 -5.22 -4.88
CA MET A 371 -10.89 -5.02 -3.45
C MET A 371 -9.70 -5.58 -2.63
N LEU A 372 -8.85 -6.40 -3.24
CA LEU A 372 -7.76 -7.11 -2.56
C LEU A 372 -6.37 -6.51 -2.79
N TYR A 373 -6.22 -5.60 -3.74
CA TYR A 373 -4.90 -5.07 -4.11
C TYR A 373 -4.11 -4.50 -2.92
N SER A 374 -4.80 -3.86 -1.96
CA SER A 374 -4.17 -3.39 -0.71
C SER A 374 -3.65 -4.54 0.15
N TYR A 375 -4.42 -5.63 0.26
CA TYR A 375 -4.12 -6.77 1.13
C TYR A 375 -3.09 -7.74 0.53
N TYR A 376 -2.92 -7.79 -0.80
CA TYR A 376 -1.86 -8.62 -1.38
C TYR A 376 -0.49 -8.23 -0.86
N ASN A 377 -0.22 -6.93 -0.71
CA ASN A 377 1.03 -6.47 -0.13
C ASN A 377 1.15 -6.85 1.34
N ASP A 378 0.08 -6.68 2.13
CA ASP A 378 0.07 -7.03 3.55
C ASP A 378 0.32 -8.53 3.77
N ILE A 379 -0.33 -9.39 2.98
CA ILE A 379 -0.12 -10.85 3.02
C ILE A 379 1.27 -11.20 2.51
N SER A 380 1.79 -10.55 1.47
CA SER A 380 3.16 -10.79 0.97
C SER A 380 4.19 -10.49 2.05
N ASN A 381 4.07 -9.34 2.72
CA ASN A 381 4.98 -8.92 3.79
C ASN A 381 4.94 -9.89 4.98
N LEU A 382 3.79 -10.50 5.24
CA LEU A 382 3.67 -11.51 6.30
C LEU A 382 4.60 -12.70 6.09
N PHE A 383 5.00 -13.03 4.86
CA PHE A 383 5.98 -14.10 4.59
C PHE A 383 7.40 -13.75 5.04
N GLU A 384 7.73 -12.46 5.18
CA GLU A 384 9.04 -11.97 5.59
C GLU A 384 9.18 -11.93 7.12
N ASP A 385 8.07 -11.64 7.81
CA ASP A 385 8.05 -11.39 9.26
C ASP A 385 7.79 -12.64 10.14
N VAL A 386 7.60 -13.81 9.53
CA VAL A 386 7.20 -15.04 10.24
C VAL A 386 8.29 -16.12 10.23
N SER A 387 8.24 -17.02 11.22
CA SER A 387 9.14 -18.17 11.27
C SER A 387 8.91 -19.12 10.09
N LYS A 388 9.91 -19.95 9.76
CA LYS A 388 9.83 -20.96 8.69
C LYS A 388 8.59 -21.88 8.81
N GLU A 389 8.23 -22.27 10.02
CA GLU A 389 7.07 -23.11 10.31
C GLU A 389 5.75 -22.37 10.02
N GLN A 390 5.65 -21.12 10.46
CA GLN A 390 4.48 -20.27 10.17
C GLN A 390 4.35 -19.98 8.67
N LYS A 391 5.48 -19.76 7.99
CA LYS A 391 5.52 -19.59 6.53
C LYS A 391 4.94 -20.80 5.82
N GLU A 392 5.39 -22.01 6.17
CA GLU A 392 4.84 -23.25 5.61
C GLU A 392 3.35 -23.42 5.94
N MET A 393 2.91 -23.06 7.14
CA MET A 393 1.49 -23.10 7.49
C MET A 393 0.65 -22.15 6.61
N LEU A 394 1.11 -20.91 6.43
CA LEU A 394 0.44 -19.91 5.59
C LEU A 394 0.38 -20.36 4.12
N GLU A 395 1.48 -20.89 3.57
CA GLU A 395 1.52 -21.47 2.22
C GLU A 395 0.47 -22.57 2.07
N ASN A 396 0.44 -23.52 3.01
CA ASN A 396 -0.52 -24.62 3.00
C ASN A 396 -1.97 -24.13 3.04
N CYS A 397 -2.28 -23.11 3.84
CA CYS A 397 -3.63 -22.56 3.90
C CYS A 397 -4.03 -21.80 2.61
N LEU A 398 -3.10 -21.05 2.00
CA LEU A 398 -3.37 -20.32 0.76
C LEU A 398 -3.64 -21.24 -0.42
N VAL A 399 -2.92 -22.36 -0.55
CA VAL A 399 -3.16 -23.31 -1.67
C VAL A 399 -4.48 -24.05 -1.56
N GLU A 400 -5.06 -24.13 -0.36
CA GLU A 400 -6.39 -24.71 -0.13
C GLU A 400 -7.53 -23.74 -0.50
N ILE A 401 -7.24 -22.46 -0.79
CA ILE A 401 -8.25 -21.48 -1.22
C ILE A 401 -8.71 -21.80 -2.64
N ASN A 402 -10.03 -22.00 -2.82
CA ASN A 402 -10.63 -22.23 -4.13
C ASN A 402 -10.95 -20.90 -4.84
N SER A 403 -9.94 -20.34 -5.50
CA SER A 403 -10.07 -19.14 -6.32
C SER A 403 -9.11 -19.21 -7.52
N ASP A 404 -9.52 -18.57 -8.63
CA ASP A 404 -8.71 -18.31 -9.82
C ASP A 404 -8.06 -16.91 -9.79
N ASP A 405 -8.06 -16.25 -8.62
CA ASP A 405 -7.32 -15.02 -8.41
C ASP A 405 -5.81 -15.18 -8.68
N GLU A 406 -5.20 -14.20 -9.35
CA GLU A 406 -3.79 -14.30 -9.78
C GLU A 406 -2.83 -14.48 -8.60
N PHE A 407 -3.10 -13.86 -7.44
CA PHE A 407 -2.29 -14.01 -6.24
C PHE A 407 -2.34 -15.44 -5.71
N ILE A 408 -3.54 -16.02 -5.61
CA ILE A 408 -3.73 -17.41 -5.16
C ILE A 408 -3.12 -18.40 -6.15
N LEU A 409 -3.33 -18.20 -7.45
CA LEU A 409 -2.74 -19.04 -8.50
C LEU A 409 -1.21 -18.98 -8.48
N LEU A 410 -0.61 -17.81 -8.25
CA LEU A 410 0.83 -17.65 -8.09
C LEU A 410 1.33 -18.48 -6.89
N HIS A 411 0.69 -18.36 -5.73
CA HIS A 411 1.08 -19.14 -4.54
C HIS A 411 0.91 -20.65 -4.75
N LYS A 412 -0.13 -21.10 -5.47
CA LYS A 412 -0.29 -22.51 -5.87
C LYS A 412 0.82 -22.97 -6.80
N MET A 413 1.21 -22.15 -7.77
CA MET A 413 2.31 -22.44 -8.69
C MET A 413 3.66 -22.58 -7.94
N LEU A 414 3.96 -21.64 -7.04
CA LEU A 414 5.19 -21.67 -6.24
C LEU A 414 5.21 -22.86 -5.27
N TYR A 415 4.07 -23.20 -4.66
CA TYR A 415 3.96 -24.38 -3.82
C TYR A 415 4.15 -25.68 -4.61
N ALA A 416 3.58 -25.78 -5.82
CA ALA A 416 3.78 -26.92 -6.70
C ALA A 416 5.26 -27.10 -7.08
N HIS A 417 5.95 -26.01 -7.42
CA HIS A 417 7.40 -26.01 -7.65
C HIS A 417 8.17 -26.52 -6.42
N LYS A 418 7.87 -25.99 -5.23
CA LYS A 418 8.49 -26.42 -3.95
C LYS A 418 8.27 -27.90 -3.62
N LYS A 419 7.18 -28.50 -4.11
CA LYS A 419 6.86 -29.93 -3.95
C LYS A 419 7.29 -30.79 -5.16
N ASP A 420 8.07 -30.23 -6.09
CA ASP A 420 8.54 -30.85 -7.34
C ASP A 420 7.42 -31.44 -8.21
N ARG A 421 6.26 -30.77 -8.24
CA ARG A 421 5.09 -31.16 -9.04
C ARG A 421 5.04 -30.40 -10.35
N ARG A 422 5.89 -30.80 -11.30
CA ARG A 422 6.06 -30.09 -12.59
C ARG A 422 4.77 -29.95 -13.41
N GLU A 423 3.92 -30.98 -13.42
CA GLU A 423 2.64 -30.96 -14.16
C GLU A 423 1.70 -29.87 -13.60
N ASP A 424 1.62 -29.74 -12.28
CA ASP A 424 0.81 -28.72 -11.61
C ASP A 424 1.34 -27.31 -11.93
N VAL A 425 2.67 -27.13 -11.97
CA VAL A 425 3.29 -25.84 -12.33
C VAL A 425 2.83 -25.40 -13.72
N VAL A 426 2.83 -26.30 -14.72
CA VAL A 426 2.36 -26.00 -16.09
C VAL A 426 0.89 -25.57 -16.09
N VAL A 427 0.04 -26.24 -15.30
CA VAL A 427 -1.39 -25.90 -15.20
C VAL A 427 -1.56 -24.46 -14.72
N TYR A 428 -0.86 -24.06 -13.65
CA TYR A 428 -0.96 -22.70 -13.11
C TYR A 428 -0.28 -21.66 -14.00
N TYR A 429 0.86 -22.01 -14.61
CA TYR A 429 1.53 -21.16 -15.59
C TYR A 429 0.59 -20.76 -16.73
N ASN A 430 -0.14 -21.72 -17.30
CA ASN A 430 -1.08 -21.47 -18.39
C ASN A 430 -2.26 -20.58 -17.97
N LYS A 431 -2.65 -20.59 -16.69
CA LYS A 431 -3.67 -19.67 -16.17
C LYS A 431 -3.13 -18.25 -15.95
N LEU A 432 -1.83 -18.11 -15.69
CA LEU A 432 -1.19 -16.85 -15.30
C LEU A 432 -0.46 -16.13 -16.44
N LYS A 433 -0.16 -16.81 -17.56
CA LYS A 433 0.62 -16.24 -18.68
C LYS A 433 0.04 -14.94 -19.24
N ASP A 434 -1.25 -14.70 -19.02
CA ASP A 434 -1.92 -13.49 -19.49
C ASP A 434 -1.90 -12.30 -18.54
N SER A 435 -1.40 -12.50 -17.32
CA SER A 435 -1.32 -11.46 -16.29
C SER A 435 -0.46 -10.26 -16.70
N GLU A 436 -0.91 -9.08 -16.29
CA GLU A 436 -0.15 -7.82 -16.38
C GLU A 436 0.59 -7.50 -15.07
N ASN A 437 0.42 -8.33 -14.03
CA ASN A 437 1.02 -8.12 -12.72
C ASN A 437 2.53 -8.44 -12.77
N ILE A 438 3.36 -7.43 -12.49
CA ILE A 438 4.82 -7.57 -12.59
C ILE A 438 5.40 -8.67 -11.68
N ARG A 439 4.79 -8.93 -10.51
CA ARG A 439 5.23 -10.03 -9.61
C ARG A 439 4.91 -11.40 -10.19
N VAL A 440 3.75 -11.55 -10.82
CA VAL A 440 3.38 -12.77 -11.53
C VAL A 440 4.36 -12.99 -12.67
N ILE A 441 4.56 -11.97 -13.51
CA ILE A 441 5.47 -12.04 -14.67
C ILE A 441 6.90 -12.40 -14.23
N LEU A 442 7.42 -11.79 -13.16
CA LEU A 442 8.72 -12.13 -12.59
C LEU A 442 8.85 -13.63 -12.28
N ASN A 443 7.86 -14.21 -11.59
CA ASN A 443 7.88 -15.62 -11.23
C ASN A 443 7.66 -16.55 -12.44
N LEU A 444 6.89 -16.13 -13.44
CA LEU A 444 6.76 -16.88 -14.70
C LEU A 444 8.10 -16.94 -15.45
N VAL A 445 8.83 -15.83 -15.51
CA VAL A 445 10.16 -15.75 -16.13
C VAL A 445 11.17 -16.62 -15.37
N TRP A 446 11.18 -16.54 -14.04
CA TRP A 446 12.04 -17.36 -13.20
C TRP A 446 11.76 -18.87 -13.38
N LEU A 447 10.49 -19.29 -13.34
CA LEU A 447 10.14 -20.69 -13.54
C LEU A 447 10.41 -21.16 -14.98
N ALA A 448 10.29 -20.28 -15.97
CA ALA A 448 10.68 -20.59 -17.34
C ALA A 448 12.20 -20.82 -17.46
N SER A 449 13.03 -20.08 -16.70
CA SER A 449 14.48 -20.35 -16.64
C SER A 449 14.83 -21.67 -15.95
N ILE A 450 13.90 -22.31 -15.25
CA ILE A 450 14.09 -23.63 -14.60
C ILE A 450 13.51 -24.75 -15.47
N TYR A 451 12.29 -24.57 -15.97
CA TYR A 451 11.49 -25.61 -16.63
C TYR A 451 11.39 -25.49 -18.15
N GLN A 452 12.02 -24.46 -18.76
CA GLN A 452 12.05 -24.23 -20.21
C GLN A 452 10.66 -24.00 -20.83
N TYR A 453 9.76 -23.32 -20.11
CA TYR A 453 8.44 -22.95 -20.61
C TYR A 453 8.51 -21.77 -21.59
N ASP A 454 7.60 -21.73 -22.57
CA ASP A 454 7.52 -20.63 -23.53
C ASP A 454 6.98 -19.35 -22.87
N ILE A 455 7.81 -18.31 -22.81
CA ILE A 455 7.50 -16.98 -22.27
C ILE A 455 7.39 -15.90 -23.34
N LYS A 456 7.40 -16.24 -24.64
CA LYS A 456 7.41 -15.22 -25.72
C LYS A 456 6.22 -14.28 -25.64
N GLU A 457 5.02 -14.79 -25.38
CA GLU A 457 3.81 -13.98 -25.19
C GLU A 457 3.90 -13.09 -23.95
N VAL A 458 4.56 -13.57 -22.89
CA VAL A 458 4.75 -12.83 -21.62
C VAL A 458 5.71 -11.66 -21.83
N ILE A 459 6.87 -11.89 -22.45
CA ILE A 459 7.89 -10.84 -22.64
C ILE A 459 7.46 -9.78 -23.68
N GLN A 460 6.60 -10.13 -24.64
CA GLN A 460 6.07 -9.17 -25.63
C GLN A 460 5.23 -8.05 -25.00
N LYS A 461 4.71 -8.27 -23.79
CA LYS A 461 3.96 -7.27 -23.01
C LYS A 461 4.86 -6.29 -22.27
N LEU A 462 6.18 -6.55 -22.24
CA LEU A 462 7.16 -5.74 -21.52
C LEU A 462 7.97 -4.89 -22.50
N ASN A 463 7.99 -3.58 -22.27
CA ASN A 463 9.02 -2.74 -22.89
C ASN A 463 10.38 -2.98 -22.20
N ILE A 464 11.44 -2.44 -22.79
CA ILE A 464 12.81 -2.71 -22.32
C ILE A 464 13.06 -2.19 -20.88
N ASP A 465 12.42 -1.09 -20.50
CA ASP A 465 12.58 -0.51 -19.15
C ASP A 465 11.90 -1.40 -18.08
N LYS A 466 10.69 -1.90 -18.36
CA LYS A 466 10.02 -2.88 -17.50
C LYS A 466 10.83 -4.17 -17.39
N TRP A 467 11.43 -4.62 -18.49
CA TRP A 467 12.30 -5.80 -18.49
C TRP A 467 13.55 -5.58 -17.64
N LYS A 468 14.24 -4.45 -17.76
CA LYS A 468 15.40 -4.10 -16.92
C LYS A 468 15.06 -4.16 -15.42
N ASN A 469 13.96 -3.53 -15.03
CA ASN A 469 13.49 -3.56 -13.64
C ASN A 469 13.13 -4.98 -13.17
N LEU A 470 12.57 -5.81 -14.05
CA LEU A 470 12.28 -7.21 -13.74
C LEU A 470 13.55 -8.02 -13.56
N LEU A 471 14.58 -7.81 -14.39
CA LEU A 471 15.87 -8.48 -14.26
C LEU A 471 16.57 -8.13 -12.94
N ASP A 472 16.46 -6.88 -12.47
CA ASP A 472 16.96 -6.49 -11.15
C ASP A 472 16.32 -7.31 -10.02
N ALA A 473 15.03 -7.61 -10.11
CA ALA A 473 14.33 -8.45 -9.15
C ALA A 473 14.63 -9.94 -9.34
N LEU A 474 14.78 -10.41 -10.58
CA LEU A 474 15.08 -11.81 -10.91
C LEU A 474 16.43 -12.25 -10.35
N ILE A 475 17.43 -11.37 -10.35
CA ILE A 475 18.73 -11.63 -9.74
C ILE A 475 18.61 -12.07 -8.28
N GLY A 476 17.65 -11.53 -7.53
CA GLY A 476 17.41 -11.92 -6.13
C GLY A 476 16.70 -13.26 -5.95
N LEU A 477 16.24 -13.90 -7.03
CA LEU A 477 15.54 -15.21 -7.00
C LEU A 477 16.40 -16.37 -7.50
N VAL A 478 17.57 -16.08 -8.08
CA VAL A 478 18.45 -17.08 -8.68
C VAL A 478 19.76 -17.07 -7.90
N GLU A 479 20.18 -18.22 -7.41
CA GLU A 479 21.48 -18.33 -6.74
C GLU A 479 22.62 -18.24 -7.77
N VAL A 480 23.78 -17.77 -7.34
CA VAL A 480 24.91 -17.51 -8.25
C VAL A 480 25.34 -18.79 -8.98
N GLU A 481 25.27 -19.94 -8.32
CA GLU A 481 25.60 -21.25 -8.89
C GLU A 481 24.62 -21.70 -10.00
N GLU A 482 23.44 -21.06 -10.08
CA GLU A 482 22.38 -21.41 -11.04
C GLU A 482 22.42 -20.52 -12.30
N TYR A 483 23.27 -19.49 -12.35
CA TYR A 483 23.30 -18.52 -13.46
C TYR A 483 23.56 -19.17 -14.82
N ASP A 484 24.54 -20.07 -14.92
CA ASP A 484 24.85 -20.76 -16.17
C ASP A 484 23.67 -21.65 -16.63
N SER A 485 23.00 -22.34 -15.70
CA SER A 485 21.83 -23.17 -16.00
C SER A 485 20.65 -22.31 -16.47
N CYS A 486 20.40 -21.19 -15.77
CA CYS A 486 19.40 -20.19 -16.13
C CYS A 486 19.63 -19.66 -17.55
N LEU A 487 20.86 -19.26 -17.88
CA LEU A 487 21.22 -18.78 -19.21
C LEU A 487 21.06 -19.87 -20.28
N ALA A 488 21.46 -21.11 -20.00
CA ALA A 488 21.31 -22.21 -20.95
C ALA A 488 19.84 -22.49 -21.26
N ASN A 489 18.98 -22.53 -20.24
CA ASN A 489 17.53 -22.74 -20.40
C ASN A 489 16.87 -21.57 -21.13
N MET A 490 17.19 -20.32 -20.75
CA MET A 490 16.63 -19.13 -21.39
C MET A 490 17.09 -18.97 -22.84
N LYS A 491 18.30 -19.41 -23.18
CA LYS A 491 18.79 -19.47 -24.56
C LYS A 491 17.92 -20.40 -25.41
N GLN A 492 17.50 -21.55 -24.88
CA GLN A 492 16.63 -22.48 -25.59
C GLN A 492 15.22 -21.90 -25.79
N VAL A 493 14.70 -21.18 -24.79
CA VAL A 493 13.35 -20.61 -24.84
C VAL A 493 13.25 -19.40 -25.79
N LEU A 494 14.19 -18.45 -25.66
CA LEU A 494 14.14 -17.17 -26.38
C LEU A 494 14.93 -17.14 -27.69
N GLY A 495 15.96 -17.97 -27.80
CA GLY A 495 16.95 -17.91 -28.87
C GLY A 495 18.11 -16.97 -28.57
N GLU A 496 19.29 -17.30 -29.11
CA GLU A 496 20.56 -16.60 -28.82
C GLU A 496 20.57 -15.14 -29.24
N ASP A 497 19.92 -14.80 -30.35
CA ASP A 497 19.91 -13.43 -30.90
C ASP A 497 18.82 -12.53 -30.31
N ASN A 498 18.00 -13.06 -29.39
CA ASN A 498 16.89 -12.33 -28.79
C ASN A 498 17.41 -11.22 -27.85
N MET A 499 16.86 -10.00 -27.98
CA MET A 499 17.30 -8.85 -27.21
C MET A 499 17.02 -8.96 -25.70
N TYR A 500 15.93 -9.63 -25.31
CA TYR A 500 15.62 -9.88 -23.90
C TYR A 500 16.60 -10.87 -23.29
N TYR A 501 16.97 -11.91 -24.05
CA TYR A 501 18.00 -12.89 -23.65
C TYR A 501 19.38 -12.25 -23.50
N LYS A 502 19.82 -11.45 -24.49
CA LYS A 502 21.10 -10.74 -24.41
C LYS A 502 21.18 -9.82 -23.20
N LEU A 503 20.08 -9.12 -22.87
CA LEU A 503 20.06 -8.28 -21.68
C LEU A 503 20.10 -9.09 -20.39
N LEU A 504 19.39 -10.23 -20.30
CA LEU A 504 19.51 -11.17 -19.18
C LEU A 504 20.97 -11.64 -19.02
N GLN A 505 21.63 -12.00 -20.13
CA GLN A 505 23.03 -12.41 -20.16
C GLN A 505 23.96 -11.33 -19.62
N ILE A 506 23.80 -10.08 -20.07
CA ILE A 506 24.56 -8.94 -19.55
C ILE A 506 24.37 -8.80 -18.04
N ARG A 507 23.13 -8.88 -17.56
CA ARG A 507 22.80 -8.66 -16.15
C ARG A 507 23.30 -9.77 -15.23
N LEU A 508 23.20 -11.04 -15.65
CA LEU A 508 23.72 -12.17 -14.86
C LEU A 508 25.25 -12.18 -14.82
N LEU A 509 25.94 -11.93 -15.95
CA LEU A 509 27.41 -11.83 -15.99
C LEU A 509 27.92 -10.66 -15.13
N GLU A 510 27.24 -9.50 -15.20
CA GLU A 510 27.54 -8.37 -14.34
C GLU A 510 27.48 -8.76 -12.86
N GLN A 511 26.39 -9.41 -12.47
CA GLN A 511 26.15 -9.78 -11.10
C GLN A 511 27.11 -10.89 -10.62
N GLU A 512 27.42 -11.88 -11.47
CA GLU A 512 28.40 -12.93 -11.20
C GLU A 512 29.76 -12.33 -10.82
N MET A 513 30.23 -11.35 -11.58
CA MET A 513 31.49 -10.67 -11.29
C MET A 513 31.44 -9.83 -10.00
N LEU A 514 30.27 -9.33 -9.61
CA LEU A 514 30.09 -8.56 -8.38
C LEU A 514 30.06 -9.46 -7.15
N ASP A 515 29.35 -10.59 -7.21
CA ASP A 515 29.08 -11.47 -6.08
C ASP A 515 30.22 -12.47 -5.83
N GLN A 516 30.81 -13.03 -6.88
CA GLN A 516 31.97 -13.89 -6.74
C GLN A 516 33.22 -13.04 -6.51
N GLN A 517 34.08 -13.42 -5.56
CA GLN A 517 35.42 -12.86 -5.39
C GLN A 517 36.37 -13.28 -6.54
N MET A 518 35.85 -13.34 -7.76
CA MET A 518 36.56 -13.68 -8.98
C MET A 518 37.76 -12.75 -9.14
N SER A 519 38.91 -13.33 -9.50
CA SER A 519 40.17 -12.63 -9.66
C SER A 519 41.06 -13.33 -10.68
N GLY A 520 42.17 -12.71 -11.07
CA GLY A 520 43.12 -13.34 -11.99
C GLY A 520 42.57 -13.50 -13.41
N LYS A 521 42.98 -14.59 -14.08
CA LYS A 521 42.62 -14.87 -15.47
C LYS A 521 41.13 -15.08 -15.67
N GLU A 522 40.46 -15.75 -14.73
CA GLU A 522 39.01 -15.99 -14.76
C GLU A 522 38.23 -14.67 -14.85
N LEU A 523 38.62 -13.67 -14.05
CA LEU A 523 38.00 -12.35 -14.10
C LEU A 523 38.21 -11.67 -15.46
N VAL A 524 39.39 -11.83 -16.06
CA VAL A 524 39.68 -11.25 -17.38
C VAL A 524 38.84 -11.91 -18.47
N GLU A 525 38.67 -13.24 -18.42
CA GLU A 525 37.84 -14.00 -19.33
C GLU A 525 36.37 -13.57 -19.25
N ARG A 526 35.82 -13.47 -18.04
CA ARG A 526 34.43 -13.03 -17.83
C ARG A 526 34.20 -11.57 -18.19
N LEU A 527 35.15 -10.68 -17.92
CA LEU A 527 35.09 -9.29 -18.39
C LEU A 527 35.11 -9.19 -19.93
N ASN A 528 35.90 -10.03 -20.61
CA ASN A 528 35.89 -10.06 -22.07
C ASN A 528 34.54 -10.49 -22.60
N GLU A 529 33.99 -11.56 -22.05
CA GLU A 529 32.66 -12.05 -22.42
C GLU A 529 31.59 -10.96 -22.19
N TYR A 530 31.54 -10.38 -20.99
CA TYR A 530 30.61 -9.31 -20.64
C TYR A 530 30.69 -8.13 -21.62
N THR A 531 31.90 -7.60 -21.85
CA THR A 531 32.07 -6.41 -22.70
C THR A 531 31.76 -6.69 -24.16
N GLN A 532 32.08 -7.89 -24.67
CA GLN A 532 31.71 -8.30 -26.01
C GLN A 532 30.18 -8.37 -26.19
N ILE A 533 29.47 -8.93 -25.21
CA ILE A 533 28.01 -9.03 -25.26
C ILE A 533 27.38 -7.64 -25.17
N VAL A 534 27.82 -6.79 -24.25
CA VAL A 534 27.31 -5.42 -24.08
C VAL A 534 27.48 -4.62 -25.38
N ILE A 535 28.66 -4.65 -25.99
CA ILE A 535 28.93 -3.95 -27.25
C ILE A 535 28.01 -4.49 -28.36
N SER A 536 27.97 -5.80 -28.57
CA SER A 536 27.12 -6.41 -29.62
C SER A 536 25.61 -6.15 -29.42
N TYR A 537 25.16 -5.98 -28.18
CA TYR A 537 23.78 -5.62 -27.87
C TYR A 537 23.48 -4.18 -28.31
N TYR A 538 24.38 -3.25 -27.98
CA TYR A 538 24.17 -1.82 -28.20
C TYR A 538 24.48 -1.35 -29.63
N GLU A 539 25.38 -2.02 -30.35
CA GLU A 539 25.65 -1.78 -31.77
C GLU A 539 24.40 -1.94 -32.66
N LYS A 540 23.38 -2.66 -32.19
CA LYS A 540 22.09 -2.76 -32.90
C LYS A 540 21.24 -1.48 -32.81
N PHE A 541 21.49 -0.63 -31.83
CA PHE A 541 20.70 0.59 -31.56
C PHE A 541 21.44 1.88 -31.94
N TYR A 542 22.77 1.83 -31.91
CA TYR A 542 23.63 2.99 -32.09
C TYR A 542 24.40 2.92 -33.40
N LYS A 543 24.60 4.07 -34.04
CA LYS A 543 25.50 4.18 -35.19
C LYS A 543 26.96 4.21 -34.72
N GLU A 544 27.88 3.78 -35.56
CA GLU A 544 29.31 3.66 -35.23
C GLU A 544 29.92 5.00 -34.73
N GLU A 545 29.48 6.14 -35.27
CA GLU A 545 30.03 7.45 -34.92
C GLU A 545 29.77 7.84 -33.46
N ILE A 546 28.67 7.37 -32.86
CA ILE A 546 28.33 7.69 -31.46
C ILE A 546 29.13 6.84 -30.46
N LEU A 547 29.86 5.82 -30.93
CA LEU A 547 30.70 4.94 -30.10
C LEU A 547 32.12 5.49 -29.90
N GLU A 548 32.46 6.59 -30.60
CA GLU A 548 33.73 7.30 -30.45
C GLU A 548 33.92 7.85 -29.02
N GLU A 549 35.17 8.08 -28.62
CA GLU A 549 35.52 8.46 -27.24
C GLU A 549 34.82 9.75 -26.77
N ASP A 550 34.63 10.72 -27.67
CA ASP A 550 34.03 12.03 -27.36
C ASP A 550 32.56 11.95 -26.91
N TYR A 551 31.84 10.89 -27.28
CA TYR A 551 30.42 10.71 -26.98
C TYR A 551 30.16 9.78 -25.78
N ARG A 552 31.19 9.19 -25.18
CA ARG A 552 31.01 8.16 -24.13
C ARG A 552 30.26 8.65 -22.88
N ASN A 553 30.23 9.95 -22.61
CA ASN A 553 29.47 10.53 -21.48
C ASN A 553 27.94 10.56 -21.68
N ILE A 554 27.46 10.38 -22.91
CA ILE A 554 26.01 10.37 -23.23
C ILE A 554 25.49 8.97 -23.55
N LEU A 555 26.35 7.95 -23.50
CA LEU A 555 26.00 6.55 -23.71
C LEU A 555 25.51 5.89 -22.41
N PRO A 556 24.78 4.77 -22.49
CA PRO A 556 24.54 3.90 -21.34
C PRO A 556 25.86 3.54 -20.64
N ALA A 557 25.87 3.59 -19.31
CA ALA A 557 27.10 3.49 -18.52
C ALA A 557 27.84 2.16 -18.74
N GLU A 558 27.09 1.06 -18.87
CA GLU A 558 27.63 -0.28 -19.15
C GLU A 558 28.31 -0.35 -20.53
N LEU A 559 27.79 0.38 -21.53
CA LEU A 559 28.37 0.45 -22.88
C LEU A 559 29.66 1.27 -22.87
N ALA A 560 29.60 2.47 -22.29
CA ALA A 560 30.78 3.33 -22.17
C ALA A 560 31.90 2.63 -21.38
N PHE A 561 31.55 1.92 -20.30
CA PHE A 561 32.45 1.07 -19.54
C PHE A 561 33.11 0.02 -20.44
N SER A 562 32.31 -0.72 -21.22
CA SER A 562 32.80 -1.79 -22.09
C SER A 562 33.76 -1.27 -23.16
N LEU A 563 33.44 -0.12 -23.77
CA LEU A 563 34.32 0.54 -24.74
C LEU A 563 35.64 0.99 -24.11
N TYR A 564 35.62 1.61 -22.91
CA TYR A 564 36.86 1.98 -22.22
C TYR A 564 37.71 0.75 -21.82
N TYR A 565 37.07 -0.34 -21.40
CA TYR A 565 37.78 -1.58 -21.10
C TYR A 565 38.45 -2.19 -22.34
N VAL A 566 37.74 -2.26 -23.48
CA VAL A 566 38.31 -2.74 -24.73
C VAL A 566 39.47 -1.86 -25.20
N GLU A 567 39.35 -0.53 -25.10
CA GLU A 567 40.47 0.39 -25.39
C GLU A 567 41.69 0.11 -24.51
N SER A 568 41.49 -0.17 -23.22
CA SER A 568 42.59 -0.46 -22.27
C SER A 568 43.44 -1.69 -22.63
N LYS A 569 43.00 -2.48 -23.61
CA LYS A 569 43.69 -3.67 -24.10
C LYS A 569 44.41 -3.47 -25.42
N LYS A 570 44.25 -2.33 -26.09
CA LYS A 570 44.93 -2.06 -27.36
C LYS A 570 46.42 -1.84 -27.12
N GLU A 571 47.24 -2.31 -28.06
CA GLU A 571 48.68 -2.07 -28.02
C GLU A 571 48.98 -0.56 -28.08
N GLY A 572 49.85 -0.08 -27.19
CA GLY A 572 50.28 1.33 -27.15
C GLY A 572 49.36 2.29 -26.40
N CYS A 573 48.25 1.84 -25.80
CA CYS A 573 47.39 2.69 -24.96
C CYS A 573 47.89 2.81 -23.52
N ASP A 574 47.52 3.90 -22.82
CA ASP A 574 47.65 3.97 -21.36
C ASP A 574 46.54 3.15 -20.70
N GLN A 575 46.81 1.86 -20.48
CA GLN A 575 45.88 0.93 -19.87
C GLN A 575 45.33 1.43 -18.52
N ILE A 576 46.15 2.11 -17.70
CA ILE A 576 45.73 2.60 -16.39
C ILE A 576 44.76 3.77 -16.55
N GLU A 577 45.02 4.68 -17.49
CA GLU A 577 44.12 5.80 -17.78
C GLU A 577 42.74 5.30 -18.26
N TYR A 578 42.72 4.37 -19.21
CA TYR A 578 41.46 3.82 -19.74
C TYR A 578 40.67 3.04 -18.68
N LEU A 579 41.32 2.28 -17.81
CA LEU A 579 40.65 1.62 -16.67
C LEU A 579 40.12 2.63 -15.63
N LYS A 580 40.81 3.76 -15.42
CA LYS A 580 40.29 4.87 -14.58
C LYS A 580 39.04 5.49 -15.19
N LYS A 581 39.01 5.71 -16.51
CA LYS A 581 37.82 6.21 -17.23
C LYS A 581 36.66 5.22 -17.13
N ALA A 582 36.90 3.92 -17.36
CA ALA A 582 35.89 2.86 -17.19
C ALA A 582 35.31 2.85 -15.77
N LYS A 583 36.17 2.90 -14.75
CA LYS A 583 35.76 2.99 -13.34
C LYS A 583 34.92 4.22 -13.03
N ALA A 584 35.24 5.38 -13.62
CA ALA A 584 34.54 6.63 -13.35
C ALA A 584 33.14 6.67 -13.99
N ILE A 585 32.99 6.15 -15.22
CA ILE A 585 31.72 6.21 -15.95
C ILE A 585 30.69 5.19 -15.42
N TYR A 586 31.16 4.07 -14.87
CA TYR A 586 30.26 3.04 -14.32
C TYR A 586 30.70 2.58 -12.92
N PRO A 587 30.37 3.37 -11.87
CA PRO A 587 30.79 3.08 -10.50
C PRO A 587 30.32 1.72 -9.95
N ARG A 588 29.25 1.13 -10.51
CA ARG A 588 28.79 -0.21 -10.14
C ARG A 588 29.89 -1.26 -10.30
N MET A 589 30.72 -1.14 -11.34
CA MET A 589 31.83 -2.05 -11.65
C MET A 589 33.15 -1.69 -10.96
N LEU A 590 33.13 -0.74 -10.01
CA LEU A 590 34.32 -0.28 -9.29
C LEU A 590 35.13 -1.41 -8.65
N VAL A 591 34.44 -2.32 -7.96
CA VAL A 591 35.08 -3.43 -7.23
C VAL A 591 35.72 -4.41 -8.22
N VAL A 592 35.11 -4.60 -9.38
CA VAL A 592 35.63 -5.45 -10.45
C VAL A 592 36.90 -4.84 -11.05
N ILE A 593 36.90 -3.53 -11.36
CA ILE A 593 38.09 -2.85 -11.89
C ILE A 593 39.24 -2.82 -10.87
N LYS A 594 38.96 -2.63 -9.57
CA LYS A 594 40.00 -2.71 -8.54
C LYS A 594 40.70 -4.06 -8.54
N ARG A 595 39.93 -5.16 -8.56
CA ARG A 595 40.46 -6.53 -8.62
C ARG A 595 41.28 -6.78 -9.88
N LEU A 596 40.82 -6.28 -11.02
CA LEU A 596 41.56 -6.33 -12.27
C LEU A 596 42.89 -5.57 -12.17
N MET A 597 42.89 -4.35 -11.65
CA MET A 597 44.11 -3.54 -11.48
C MET A 597 45.11 -4.22 -10.54
N GLU A 598 44.65 -4.80 -9.44
CA GLU A 598 45.50 -5.58 -8.52
C GLU A 598 46.12 -6.79 -9.22
N TYR A 599 45.35 -7.50 -10.05
CA TYR A 599 45.88 -8.61 -10.84
C TYR A 599 46.94 -8.15 -11.85
N LEU A 600 46.66 -7.08 -12.60
CA LEU A 600 47.59 -6.53 -13.59
C LEU A 600 48.89 -6.04 -12.94
N LEU A 601 48.82 -5.40 -11.78
CA LEU A 601 49.99 -4.99 -11.01
C LEU A 601 50.83 -6.19 -10.57
N ARG A 602 50.20 -7.27 -10.08
CA ARG A 602 50.93 -8.49 -9.71
C ARG A 602 51.60 -9.17 -10.90
N GLU A 603 50.95 -9.19 -12.06
CA GLU A 603 51.54 -9.75 -13.29
C GLU A 603 52.68 -8.86 -13.79
N TYR A 604 52.53 -7.53 -13.72
CA TYR A 604 53.61 -6.60 -14.03
C TYR A 604 54.82 -6.83 -13.13
N ASP A 605 54.62 -6.89 -11.81
CA ASP A 605 55.66 -7.19 -10.84
C ASP A 605 56.29 -8.55 -11.12
N ARG A 606 55.52 -9.60 -11.41
CA ARG A 606 56.07 -10.93 -11.76
C ARG A 606 56.98 -10.91 -12.98
N VAL A 607 56.60 -10.18 -14.02
CA VAL A 607 57.38 -10.08 -15.28
C VAL A 607 58.64 -9.23 -15.07
N HIS A 608 58.60 -8.22 -14.20
CA HIS A 608 59.71 -7.28 -13.99
C HIS A 608 60.57 -7.57 -12.74
N SER A 609 60.13 -8.50 -11.88
CA SER A 609 60.87 -8.97 -10.68
C SER A 609 61.60 -10.29 -10.90
N SER A 610 61.77 -10.74 -12.15
CA SER A 610 62.50 -11.98 -12.45
C SER A 610 63.95 -11.87 -11.97
N ILE A 611 64.20 -12.42 -10.78
CA ILE A 611 65.51 -12.73 -10.22
C ILE A 611 66.34 -13.42 -11.31
N THR A 612 67.55 -12.91 -11.59
CA THR A 612 68.40 -13.48 -12.64
C THR A 612 68.72 -14.96 -12.32
N PRO A 613 68.95 -15.81 -13.35
CA PRO A 613 69.26 -17.23 -13.15
C PRO A 613 70.40 -17.49 -12.16
N GLU A 614 71.41 -16.61 -12.10
CA GLU A 614 72.51 -16.73 -11.14
C GLU A 614 72.05 -16.58 -9.68
N PHE A 615 71.08 -15.69 -9.44
CA PHE A 615 70.59 -15.38 -8.11
C PHE A 615 69.60 -16.44 -7.60
N GLN A 616 68.87 -17.11 -8.49
CA GLN A 616 68.15 -18.36 -8.17
C GLN A 616 69.10 -19.49 -7.78
N GLN A 617 70.21 -19.65 -8.52
CA GLN A 617 71.19 -20.69 -8.24
C GLN A 617 71.89 -20.48 -6.89
N LEU A 618 72.18 -19.22 -6.53
CA LEU A 618 72.68 -18.84 -5.21
C LEU A 618 71.62 -19.10 -4.12
N GLY A 619 70.35 -18.76 -4.39
CA GLY A 619 69.24 -19.05 -3.47
C GLY A 619 69.12 -20.53 -3.13
N GLU A 620 69.23 -21.42 -4.12
CA GLU A 620 69.21 -22.88 -3.89
C GLU A 620 70.38 -23.37 -3.04
N GLN A 621 71.58 -22.83 -3.23
CA GLN A 621 72.73 -23.15 -2.39
C GLN A 621 72.51 -22.74 -0.94
N VAL A 622 71.93 -21.57 -0.70
CA VAL A 622 71.63 -21.08 0.65
C VAL A 622 70.50 -21.91 1.29
N LYS A 623 69.47 -22.31 0.53
CA LYS A 623 68.42 -23.23 1.03
C LYS A 623 69.01 -24.57 1.48
N GLU A 624 69.93 -25.14 0.71
CA GLU A 624 70.58 -26.40 1.06
C GLU A 624 71.42 -26.27 2.34
N GLN A 625 72.15 -25.16 2.50
CA GLN A 625 72.85 -24.85 3.74
C GLN A 625 71.89 -24.73 4.94
N VAL A 626 70.75 -24.07 4.76
CA VAL A 626 69.71 -23.96 5.80
C VAL A 626 69.14 -25.34 6.17
N ARG A 627 68.87 -26.21 5.19
CA ARG A 627 68.43 -27.60 5.45
C ARG A 627 69.47 -28.39 6.23
N GLN A 628 70.75 -28.26 5.88
CA GLN A 628 71.84 -28.93 6.59
C GLN A 628 71.96 -28.44 8.04
N MET A 629 71.85 -27.13 8.28
CA MET A 629 71.84 -26.56 9.63
C MET A 629 70.67 -27.08 10.47
N MET A 630 69.48 -27.21 9.86
CA MET A 630 68.31 -27.80 10.54
C MET A 630 68.51 -29.28 10.89
N GLN A 631 69.14 -30.08 10.01
CA GLN A 631 69.40 -31.50 10.26
C GLN A 631 70.33 -31.74 11.46
N ILE A 632 71.25 -30.81 11.74
CA ILE A 632 72.17 -30.86 12.89
C ILE A 632 71.69 -30.05 14.10
N GLY A 633 70.43 -29.56 14.08
CA GLY A 633 69.79 -28.88 15.21
C GLY A 633 70.21 -27.42 15.43
N GLN A 634 70.87 -26.77 14.46
CA GLN A 634 71.36 -25.38 14.57
C GLN A 634 70.29 -24.36 14.18
N TYR A 635 69.13 -24.39 14.84
CA TYR A 635 67.99 -23.55 14.51
C TYR A 635 68.25 -22.04 14.77
N GLU A 636 68.94 -21.69 15.86
CA GLU A 636 69.31 -20.29 16.17
C GLU A 636 70.22 -19.66 15.10
N THR A 637 71.11 -20.46 14.49
CA THR A 637 72.02 -20.01 13.43
C THR A 637 71.34 -19.95 12.07
N ALA A 638 70.36 -20.84 11.83
CA ALA A 638 69.61 -20.90 10.58
C ALA A 638 68.59 -19.75 10.44
N LEU A 639 68.01 -19.27 11.55
CA LEU A 639 66.95 -18.26 11.53
C LEU A 639 67.34 -16.92 10.89
N PRO A 640 68.52 -16.31 11.17
CA PRO A 640 68.95 -15.08 10.53
C PRO A 640 69.17 -15.26 9.02
N ILE A 641 69.75 -16.39 8.61
CA ILE A 641 70.09 -16.70 7.21
C ILE A 641 68.81 -16.89 6.39
N VAL A 642 67.87 -17.70 6.87
CA VAL A 642 66.58 -17.87 6.18
C VAL A 642 65.77 -16.57 6.20
N SER A 643 65.90 -15.73 7.23
CA SER A 643 65.20 -14.43 7.30
C SER A 643 65.74 -13.42 6.29
N GLN A 644 67.05 -13.40 6.04
CA GLN A 644 67.63 -12.63 4.94
C GLN A 644 67.21 -13.20 3.58
N LEU A 645 67.17 -14.52 3.45
CA LEU A 645 66.73 -15.17 2.22
C LEU A 645 65.24 -14.88 1.92
N VAL A 646 64.38 -14.77 2.94
CA VAL A 646 62.99 -14.31 2.79
C VAL A 646 62.92 -12.85 2.31
N GLN A 647 63.83 -11.97 2.76
CA GLN A 647 63.85 -10.58 2.27
C GLN A 647 64.26 -10.49 0.80
N LEU A 648 65.18 -11.36 0.37
CA LEU A 648 65.71 -11.39 -0.99
C LEU A 648 64.82 -12.19 -1.96
N MET A 649 64.09 -13.18 -1.45
CA MET A 649 63.20 -14.07 -2.20
C MET A 649 61.82 -14.17 -1.51
N PRO A 650 61.09 -13.04 -1.39
CA PRO A 650 59.86 -12.97 -0.59
C PRO A 650 58.72 -13.85 -1.11
N ASN A 651 58.79 -14.29 -2.37
CA ASN A 651 57.79 -15.13 -3.02
C ASN A 651 58.17 -16.61 -3.10
N ASP A 652 59.34 -17.01 -2.57
CA ASP A 652 59.78 -18.41 -2.57
C ASP A 652 59.15 -19.17 -1.38
N LEU A 653 58.11 -19.95 -1.69
CA LEU A 653 57.35 -20.72 -0.71
C LEU A 653 58.19 -21.71 0.09
N GLU A 654 59.29 -22.18 -0.49
CA GLU A 654 60.17 -23.11 0.19
C GLU A 654 61.00 -22.40 1.27
N VAL A 655 61.50 -21.21 0.99
CA VAL A 655 62.22 -20.38 1.98
C VAL A 655 61.30 -20.02 3.15
N LEU A 656 60.03 -19.70 2.86
CA LEU A 656 59.02 -19.44 3.88
C LEU A 656 58.74 -20.67 4.76
N ARG A 657 58.65 -21.87 4.15
CA ARG A 657 58.49 -23.14 4.88
C ARG A 657 59.70 -23.47 5.74
N LEU A 658 60.92 -23.26 5.24
CA LEU A 658 62.14 -23.44 6.02
C LEU A 658 62.15 -22.54 7.26
N LYS A 659 61.77 -21.27 7.09
CA LYS A 659 61.65 -20.32 8.21
C LYS A 659 60.61 -20.75 9.24
N GLN A 660 59.44 -21.19 8.80
CA GLN A 660 58.40 -21.70 9.73
C GLN A 660 58.87 -22.96 10.47
N ASN A 661 59.52 -23.90 9.78
CA ASN A 661 60.06 -25.10 10.41
C ASN A 661 61.12 -24.77 11.46
N ILE A 662 62.02 -23.81 11.18
CA ILE A 662 63.02 -23.34 12.15
C ILE A 662 62.32 -22.76 13.38
N LEU A 663 61.34 -21.87 13.19
CA LEU A 663 60.59 -21.25 14.29
C LEU A 663 59.77 -22.25 15.14
N LEU A 664 59.39 -23.39 14.58
CA LEU A 664 58.69 -24.45 15.31
C LEU A 664 59.62 -25.32 16.18
N HIS A 665 60.93 -25.31 15.90
CA HIS A 665 61.94 -26.14 16.58
C HIS A 665 62.93 -25.32 17.41
N MET A 666 62.70 -24.00 17.49
CA MET A 666 63.29 -23.08 18.48
C MET A 666 62.36 -22.95 19.67
#